data_AF-A0A2P2M8D5-F1
#
_entry.id   AF-A0A2P2M8D5-F1
#
_cell.length_a   1.000
_cell.length_b   1.000
_cell.length_c   1.000
_cell.angle_alpha   90.00
_cell.angle_beta   90.00
_cell.angle_gamma   90.00
#
_symmetry.space_group_name_H-M   'P 1'
#
loop_
_entity.id
_entity.type
_entity.pdbx_description
1 polymer ?
#
loop_
_entity_poly.entity_id
_entity_poly.type
_entity_poly.pdbx_seq_one_letter_code
_entity_poly.pdbx_strand_id
1 'polypeptide(L)'
;MTQDLNFGVTNPVSGPESLKVLTVSIADPYVLIRMTDGSIRLLVGDPSTCMVSVNTPPAFESSKKLVSACTLYHDKGPDPWLRKASTDAWLSTGITEAVDSADGGQHDQGDIYCVVCHESGALEIFDVPNFGSVFFVDKFVSGKSHLVDTCLWESARESQNLMNKNLEEVAGLGRKDSTPNIKIVELAMQRWTGYHSRPFLFGILTDGTILCYHAYLFEVADGTSKTEDAVSGQHSVGLSSISTSRLRNLRFARVPLDTYIREETSSETTSQRITVFKNISGYQGLFLSGSRPAWFMVFRERLRIHPQLSDGSIVAFTVLHNVNCNHGLIYVTSQGNLKICQLPSASSYDNYWPVQKIPLKGTPHQVTYSAERNLYPLIVSVPAYKPSNQVLSSLVDQEVGHHMENVNLSPDELHLTYRVDEFEVRIMEPEKSGIPWQAKAIIPMQSSENALTVRMVTLFNTTTKENEILLAVGTAYVQGEDVAARGRVLLFSFSKTTDNSQNLVSEVYSKELKGAISALASLQGHLLIASGPKIILHKWTGTELIGVAFFDAPPLYVVSLNIVKNFILLGDIHKSIYFLSWKEQGAQLSLLAKDFGYLDCFATEFLIDGSTLSLVVSDEQKNIQIFYYAPKMSESWKGQKLLSRAEFHVGAHVTKFMRLQMLSTSDRSSAAPGSDKTNRFALLFGTLDGSIGCVAPLDELTFRRLQSVQKKLVDAVPHVAGLNPRSFRQFRSCGKAHRPGPESIVDCKLLSHYEMLPLEEQVEIAQQVATTRAQILSNLNDLSLGTSFL
;
A
#
# COMPACT_ATOMS: atom_id res chain seq x y z
N MET A 1 18.62 44.60 12.11
CA MET A 1 19.91 44.83 11.42
C MET A 1 19.86 44.06 10.11
N THR A 2 20.21 44.70 9.00
CA THR A 2 20.32 44.08 7.67
C THR A 2 21.78 44.16 7.26
N GLN A 3 22.39 43.02 6.92
CA GLN A 3 23.77 42.91 6.47
C GLN A 3 23.79 42.46 5.01
N ASP A 4 24.45 43.23 4.15
CA ASP A 4 24.66 42.83 2.75
C ASP A 4 25.91 41.95 2.64
N LEU A 5 25.74 40.75 2.07
CA LEU A 5 26.84 39.79 1.85
C LEU A 5 27.18 39.74 0.36
N ASN A 6 28.45 39.95 0.01
CA ASN A 6 28.92 39.89 -1.37
C ASN A 6 29.50 38.50 -1.68
N PHE A 7 28.81 37.72 -2.51
CA PHE A 7 29.27 36.43 -2.99
C PHE A 7 30.14 36.64 -4.24
N GLY A 8 31.45 36.85 -4.05
CA GLY A 8 32.39 37.18 -5.13
C GLY A 8 32.33 36.20 -6.32
N VAL A 9 32.33 36.75 -7.54
CA VAL A 9 32.40 35.99 -8.79
C VAL A 9 33.80 35.39 -8.94
N THR A 10 33.89 34.07 -8.95
CA THR A 10 35.14 33.37 -9.24
C THR A 10 35.17 33.07 -10.75
N ASN A 11 36.06 33.77 -11.48
CA ASN A 11 36.38 33.71 -12.91
C ASN A 11 35.50 34.53 -13.91
N PRO A 12 36.09 35.50 -14.64
CA PRO A 12 35.38 36.36 -15.60
C PRO A 12 35.43 35.84 -17.05
N VAL A 13 35.39 34.52 -17.30
CA VAL A 13 35.64 33.96 -18.65
C VAL A 13 34.38 33.38 -19.34
N SER A 14 33.20 33.49 -18.73
CA SER A 14 31.92 33.22 -19.41
C SER A 14 30.93 34.34 -19.09
N GLY A 15 30.11 34.73 -20.08
CA GLY A 15 29.22 35.90 -20.04
C GLY A 15 28.25 35.97 -18.85
N PRO A 16 27.45 37.06 -18.74
CA PRO A 16 26.78 37.46 -17.52
C PRO A 16 25.50 36.65 -17.28
N GLU A 17 25.64 35.36 -16.95
CA GLU A 17 24.64 34.71 -16.10
C GLU A 17 25.09 34.91 -14.65
N SER A 18 24.33 35.72 -13.90
CA SER A 18 24.59 35.92 -12.48
C SER A 18 24.50 34.58 -11.75
N LEU A 19 25.51 34.27 -10.94
CA LEU A 19 25.50 33.13 -10.01
C LEU A 19 24.25 33.25 -9.11
N LYS A 20 23.33 32.30 -9.22
CA LYS A 20 22.10 32.27 -8.42
C LYS A 20 22.20 31.20 -7.34
N VAL A 21 21.53 31.45 -6.23
CA VAL A 21 21.30 30.43 -5.20
C VAL A 21 20.28 29.44 -5.72
N LEU A 22 20.64 28.16 -5.71
CA LEU A 22 19.79 27.07 -6.19
C LEU A 22 19.07 26.36 -5.04
N THR A 23 19.79 26.06 -3.95
CA THR A 23 19.22 25.41 -2.77
C THR A 23 19.84 25.95 -1.49
N VAL A 24 19.04 25.97 -0.41
CA VAL A 24 19.47 26.40 0.93
C VAL A 24 19.12 25.30 1.94
N SER A 25 20.02 25.03 2.87
CA SER A 25 19.78 24.16 4.03
C SER A 25 20.23 24.88 5.30
N ILE A 26 19.45 24.78 6.37
CA ILE A 26 19.65 25.55 7.60
C ILE A 26 19.72 24.60 8.78
N ALA A 27 20.78 24.73 9.57
CA ALA A 27 20.92 24.10 10.87
C ALA A 27 21.64 25.08 11.79
N ASP A 28 20.90 25.78 12.65
CA ASP A 28 21.43 26.86 13.50
C ASP A 28 22.72 26.44 14.22
N PRO A 29 23.79 27.26 14.17
CA PRO A 29 23.87 28.62 13.62
C PRO A 29 24.31 28.71 12.13
N TYR A 30 24.28 27.59 11.39
CA TYR A 30 24.83 27.47 10.05
C TYR A 30 23.77 27.51 8.94
N VAL A 31 24.08 28.19 7.83
CA VAL A 31 23.28 28.15 6.60
C VAL A 31 24.17 27.70 5.44
N LEU A 32 23.82 26.57 4.83
CA LEU A 32 24.51 26.02 3.67
C LEU A 32 23.79 26.47 2.39
N ILE A 33 24.56 27.06 1.46
CA ILE A 33 24.06 27.56 0.19
C ILE A 33 24.74 26.81 -0.93
N ARG A 34 23.95 26.28 -1.88
CA ARG A 34 24.45 25.75 -3.16
C ARG A 34 24.11 26.71 -4.29
N MET A 35 25.10 27.01 -5.11
CA MET A 35 24.99 27.92 -6.25
C MET A 35 24.71 27.13 -7.55
N THR A 36 24.30 27.84 -8.61
CA THR A 36 24.02 27.25 -9.93
C THR A 36 25.22 26.59 -10.61
N ASP A 37 26.44 27.00 -10.27
CA ASP A 37 27.69 26.41 -10.76
C ASP A 37 28.10 25.14 -9.98
N GLY A 38 27.31 24.72 -8.99
CA GLY A 38 27.59 23.57 -8.13
C GLY A 38 28.54 23.88 -6.96
N SER A 39 28.96 25.14 -6.76
CA SER A 39 29.73 25.54 -5.60
C SER A 39 28.88 25.62 -4.32
N ILE A 40 29.52 25.39 -3.17
CA ILE A 40 28.90 25.49 -1.84
C ILE A 40 29.51 26.66 -1.07
N ARG A 41 28.68 27.41 -0.36
CA ARG A 41 29.10 28.39 0.65
C ARG A 41 28.44 28.08 1.99
N LEU A 42 29.19 28.19 3.09
CA LEU A 42 28.66 28.10 4.44
C LEU A 42 28.58 29.50 5.06
N LEU A 43 27.40 29.91 5.46
CA LEU A 43 27.22 31.09 6.29
C LEU A 43 27.21 30.69 7.76
N VAL A 44 28.00 31.39 8.57
CA VAL A 44 28.08 31.16 10.02
C VAL A 44 27.55 32.39 10.73
N GLY A 45 26.44 32.21 11.46
CA GLY A 45 25.89 33.24 12.33
C GLY A 45 26.65 33.30 13.66
N ASP A 46 27.07 34.50 14.05
CA ASP A 46 27.63 34.76 15.38
C ASP A 46 26.55 35.41 16.25
N PRO A 47 26.02 34.69 17.26
CA PRO A 47 24.96 35.21 18.13
C PRO A 47 25.42 36.39 19.00
N SER A 48 26.73 36.54 19.23
CA SER A 48 27.27 37.62 20.07
C SER A 48 27.35 38.95 19.32
N THR A 49 27.75 38.91 18.05
CA THR A 49 27.87 40.10 17.19
C THR A 49 26.64 40.37 16.33
N CYS A 50 25.68 39.44 16.30
CA CYS A 50 24.53 39.46 15.39
C CYS A 50 24.94 39.63 13.91
N MET A 51 26.13 39.14 13.55
CA MET A 51 26.68 39.17 12.19
C MET A 51 26.75 37.78 11.57
N VAL A 52 26.75 37.74 10.24
CA VAL A 52 26.95 36.54 9.45
C VAL A 52 28.28 36.63 8.70
N SER A 53 29.09 35.58 8.78
CA SER A 53 30.33 35.44 8.02
C SER A 53 30.16 34.39 6.91
N VAL A 54 30.79 34.65 5.75
CA VAL A 54 30.80 33.69 4.63
C VAL A 54 32.10 32.89 4.73
N ASN A 55 31.98 31.58 4.88
CA ASN A 55 33.09 30.64 4.82
C ASN A 55 32.95 29.76 3.59
N THR A 56 34.04 29.58 2.85
CA THR A 56 34.12 28.58 1.79
C THR A 56 35.00 27.46 2.29
N PRO A 57 34.45 26.26 2.53
CA PRO A 57 35.25 25.18 3.07
C PRO A 57 36.37 24.78 2.09
N PRO A 58 37.62 24.61 2.56
CA PRO A 58 38.77 24.26 1.71
C PRO A 58 38.56 22.98 0.89
N ALA A 59 37.76 22.05 1.43
CA ALA A 59 37.35 20.80 0.78
C ALA A 59 36.68 21.03 -0.59
N PHE A 60 36.04 22.20 -0.80
CA PHE A 60 35.33 22.53 -2.04
C PHE A 60 36.06 23.58 -2.91
N GLU A 61 37.10 24.25 -2.41
CA GLU A 61 37.86 25.24 -3.18
C GLU A 61 38.85 24.63 -4.18
N SER A 62 39.39 23.45 -3.86
CA SER A 62 40.44 22.77 -4.65
C SER A 62 39.92 21.60 -5.50
N SER A 63 38.70 21.13 -5.23
CA SER A 63 38.16 19.92 -5.84
C SER A 63 37.47 20.23 -7.19
N LYS A 64 37.82 19.49 -8.24
CA LYS A 64 37.05 19.46 -9.51
C LYS A 64 35.68 18.74 -9.36
N LYS A 65 35.27 18.40 -8.13
CA LYS A 65 34.08 17.58 -7.85
C LYS A 65 32.84 18.49 -7.68
N LEU A 66 32.11 18.71 -8.77
CA LEU A 66 30.84 19.46 -8.74
C LEU A 66 29.81 18.80 -7.81
N VAL A 67 29.06 19.60 -7.05
CA VAL A 67 28.01 19.12 -6.14
C VAL A 67 26.66 19.10 -6.82
N SER A 68 25.99 17.95 -6.76
CA SER A 68 24.64 17.78 -7.31
C SER A 68 23.55 18.06 -6.27
N ALA A 69 23.75 17.72 -5.00
CA ALA A 69 22.82 17.98 -3.91
C ALA A 69 23.55 18.02 -2.56
N CYS A 70 23.08 18.82 -1.61
CA CYS A 70 23.67 18.90 -0.27
C CYS A 70 22.63 19.30 0.79
N THR A 71 22.87 18.90 2.04
CA THR A 71 22.01 19.25 3.18
C THR A 71 22.79 19.26 4.50
N LEU A 72 22.35 20.07 5.47
CA LEU A 72 22.84 20.03 6.83
C LEU A 72 22.01 19.05 7.66
N TYR A 73 22.70 18.20 8.42
CA TYR A 73 22.10 17.29 9.39
C TYR A 73 22.50 17.71 10.81
N HIS A 74 21.50 18.02 11.64
CA HIS A 74 21.71 18.33 13.05
C HIS A 74 21.29 17.13 13.91
N ASP A 75 22.26 16.49 14.56
CA ASP A 75 22.05 15.38 15.48
C ASP A 75 21.78 15.86 16.92
N LYS A 76 20.55 16.35 17.14
CA LYS A 76 20.13 17.04 18.38
C LYS A 76 20.05 16.16 19.63
N GLY A 77 20.25 16.74 20.81
CA GLY A 77 20.06 16.07 22.09
C GLY A 77 21.35 15.63 22.79
N PRO A 78 21.25 15.18 24.05
CA PRO A 78 22.39 15.02 24.96
C PRO A 78 23.36 13.91 24.52
N ASP A 79 22.86 12.88 23.84
CA ASP A 79 23.65 11.79 23.28
C ASP A 79 23.44 11.71 21.75
N PRO A 80 24.19 12.49 20.94
CA PRO A 80 24.11 12.44 19.50
C PRO A 80 24.28 11.00 18.97
N TRP A 81 23.40 10.59 18.07
CA TRP A 81 23.33 9.20 17.60
C TRP A 81 24.58 8.82 16.80
N LEU A 82 25.08 9.70 15.92
CA LEU A 82 26.27 9.45 15.12
C LEU A 82 27.55 9.30 15.95
N ARG A 83 27.65 9.95 17.12
CA ARG A 83 28.79 9.74 18.04
C ARG A 83 28.91 8.28 18.48
N LYS A 84 27.79 7.55 18.60
CA LYS A 84 27.78 6.11 18.93
C LYS A 84 28.40 5.24 17.84
N ALA A 85 28.49 5.75 16.61
CA ALA A 85 29.17 5.09 15.50
C ALA A 85 30.68 5.36 15.45
N SER A 86 31.20 6.19 16.36
CA SER A 86 32.62 6.50 16.48
C SER A 86 33.37 5.43 17.25
N THR A 87 34.61 5.15 16.84
CA THR A 87 35.55 4.29 17.58
C THR A 87 35.99 4.91 18.91
N ASP A 88 35.93 6.24 19.04
CA ASP A 88 36.33 6.96 20.25
C ASP A 88 35.22 7.03 21.30
N ALA A 89 34.02 6.51 20.99
CA ALA A 89 32.84 6.60 21.86
C ALA A 89 33.03 5.93 23.24
N TRP A 90 34.00 5.02 23.38
CA TRP A 90 34.36 4.41 24.66
C TRP A 90 35.18 5.34 25.59
N LEU A 91 35.82 6.39 25.06
CA LEU A 91 36.63 7.33 25.86
C LEU A 91 35.83 8.52 26.40
N SER A 92 34.60 8.75 25.93
CA SER A 92 33.78 9.91 26.31
C SER A 92 32.68 9.62 27.34
N THR A 93 32.66 8.45 27.99
CA THR A 93 31.74 8.17 29.11
C THR A 93 32.24 8.68 30.46
N GLY A 94 33.36 9.41 30.48
CA GLY A 94 33.80 10.20 31.63
C GLY A 94 32.87 11.38 31.86
N ILE A 95 31.92 11.20 32.78
CA ILE A 95 31.05 12.23 33.36
C ILE A 95 31.90 13.46 33.72
N THR A 96 31.77 14.55 32.98
CA THR A 96 32.02 15.89 33.53
C THR A 96 30.72 16.34 34.17
N GLU A 97 30.69 16.35 35.50
CA GLU A 97 29.63 16.93 36.30
C GLU A 97 29.26 18.32 35.76
N ALA A 98 27.96 18.55 35.63
CA ALA A 98 27.41 19.86 35.31
C ALA A 98 27.87 20.87 36.36
N VAL A 99 28.67 21.85 35.96
CA VAL A 99 28.87 23.06 36.76
C VAL A 99 27.58 23.86 36.64
N ASP A 100 26.80 23.90 37.72
CA ASP A 100 25.63 24.75 37.89
C ASP A 100 25.96 26.19 37.49
N SER A 101 25.49 26.57 36.30
CA SER A 101 25.43 27.96 35.87
C SER A 101 23.96 28.34 35.93
N ALA A 102 23.65 29.26 36.83
CA ALA A 102 22.30 29.73 37.13
C ALA A 102 21.73 30.60 36.00
N ASP A 103 21.44 30.00 34.84
CA ASP A 103 20.54 30.54 33.81
C ASP A 103 19.90 29.35 33.07
N GLY A 104 18.58 29.20 33.24
CA GLY A 104 17.81 28.00 32.88
C GLY A 104 17.58 27.77 31.38
N GLY A 105 18.64 27.62 30.59
CA GLY A 105 18.58 27.12 29.22
C GLY A 105 19.51 25.92 29.04
N GLN A 106 18.97 24.70 28.98
CA GLN A 106 19.75 23.55 28.52
C GLN A 106 20.21 23.82 27.07
N HIS A 107 21.47 24.21 26.86
CA HIS A 107 22.03 24.33 25.52
C HIS A 107 22.04 22.94 24.86
N ASP A 108 21.28 22.81 23.76
CA ASP A 108 21.15 21.60 22.92
C ASP A 108 22.52 21.31 22.24
N GLN A 109 23.43 20.59 22.92
CA GLN A 109 24.79 20.24 22.46
C GLN A 109 24.80 19.13 21.38
N GLY A 110 24.09 19.35 20.27
CA GLY A 110 24.11 18.45 19.11
C GLY A 110 25.32 18.66 18.19
N ASP A 111 25.71 17.62 17.45
CA ASP A 111 26.69 17.75 16.36
C ASP A 111 25.98 18.13 15.05
N ILE A 112 26.68 18.89 14.20
CA ILE A 112 26.20 19.26 12.86
C ILE A 112 27.12 18.65 11.81
N TYR A 113 26.51 18.03 10.81
CA TYR A 113 27.19 17.40 9.69
C TYR A 113 26.69 17.98 8.37
N CYS A 114 27.57 18.10 7.39
CA CYS A 114 27.23 18.45 6.02
C CYS A 114 27.24 17.19 5.15
N VAL A 115 26.09 16.81 4.60
CA VAL A 115 25.95 15.67 3.71
C VAL A 115 25.94 16.18 2.27
N VAL A 116 26.84 15.67 1.44
CA VAL A 116 27.05 16.13 0.07
C VAL A 116 27.00 14.96 -0.90
N CYS A 117 26.26 15.11 -1.99
CA CYS A 117 26.34 14.23 -3.14
C CYS A 117 26.97 14.97 -4.32
N HIS A 118 28.00 14.36 -4.91
CA HIS A 118 28.69 14.88 -6.08
C HIS A 118 28.00 14.46 -7.38
N GLU A 119 28.28 15.18 -8.47
CA GLU A 119 27.80 14.81 -9.80
C GLU A 119 28.33 13.46 -10.29
N SER A 120 29.43 12.97 -9.72
CA SER A 120 29.94 11.60 -9.96
C SER A 120 29.02 10.52 -9.39
N GLY A 121 28.09 10.88 -8.51
CA GLY A 121 27.23 9.96 -7.76
C GLY A 121 27.81 9.49 -6.42
N ALA A 122 28.95 10.04 -6.00
CA ALA A 122 29.55 9.80 -4.68
C ALA A 122 28.86 10.62 -3.59
N LEU A 123 28.70 10.04 -2.41
CA LEU A 123 28.17 10.67 -1.20
C LEU A 123 29.27 10.81 -0.16
N GLU A 124 29.45 12.01 0.37
CA GLU A 124 30.41 12.31 1.44
C GLU A 124 29.69 12.99 2.62
N ILE A 125 30.05 12.66 3.85
CA ILE A 125 29.60 13.35 5.07
C ILE A 125 30.79 14.04 5.70
N PHE A 126 30.64 15.33 5.99
CA PHE A 126 31.66 16.17 6.62
C PHE A 126 31.22 16.63 8.01
N ASP A 127 32.15 16.75 8.95
CA ASP A 127 31.88 17.44 10.23
C ASP A 127 31.84 18.97 10.03
N VAL A 128 30.96 19.67 10.76
CA VAL A 128 30.87 21.13 10.73
C VAL A 128 31.31 21.68 12.08
N PRO A 129 32.19 22.70 12.14
CA PRO A 129 32.61 23.58 11.05
C PRO A 129 33.92 23.20 10.32
N ASN A 130 34.59 22.11 10.69
CA ASN A 130 35.95 21.81 10.15
C ASN A 130 35.97 21.31 8.71
N PHE A 131 34.87 20.72 8.24
CA PHE A 131 34.74 20.03 6.96
C PHE A 131 35.77 18.91 6.73
N GLY A 132 36.10 18.15 7.77
CA GLY A 132 36.79 16.87 7.65
C GLY A 132 35.83 15.78 7.17
N SER A 133 36.23 15.01 6.16
CA SER A 133 35.41 13.89 5.69
C SER A 133 35.37 12.79 6.76
N VAL A 134 34.15 12.42 7.18
CA VAL A 134 33.91 11.43 8.25
C VAL A 134 33.17 10.18 7.77
N PHE A 135 32.71 10.16 6.52
CA PHE A 135 32.07 9.00 5.89
C PHE A 135 32.05 9.19 4.37
N PHE A 136 32.40 8.16 3.60
CA PHE A 136 32.46 8.24 2.13
C PHE A 136 31.83 7.02 1.44
N VAL A 137 31.04 7.24 0.39
CA VAL A 137 30.46 6.21 -0.48
C VAL A 137 30.63 6.60 -1.94
N ASP A 138 31.41 5.81 -2.68
CA ASP A 138 31.73 6.06 -4.10
C ASP A 138 30.50 6.11 -5.05
N LYS A 139 29.56 5.16 -4.91
CA LYS A 139 28.40 5.04 -5.81
C LYS A 139 27.08 5.02 -5.05
N PHE A 140 26.68 6.16 -4.49
CA PHE A 140 25.40 6.28 -3.80
C PHE A 140 24.20 6.23 -4.77
N VAL A 141 24.35 6.78 -5.98
CA VAL A 141 23.34 6.71 -7.06
C VAL A 141 22.97 5.27 -7.47
N SER A 142 23.88 4.31 -7.24
CA SER A 142 23.63 2.88 -7.48
C SER A 142 22.46 2.35 -6.62
N GLY A 143 22.16 2.95 -5.47
CA GLY A 143 21.04 2.49 -4.66
C GLY A 143 21.29 1.12 -4.01
N LYS A 144 22.53 0.81 -3.63
CA LYS A 144 22.90 -0.48 -3.03
C LYS A 144 22.05 -0.79 -1.79
N SER A 145 21.82 -2.07 -1.50
CA SER A 145 21.04 -2.48 -0.33
C SER A 145 21.64 -2.01 1.00
N HIS A 146 22.96 -1.89 1.06
CA HIS A 146 23.69 -1.40 2.21
C HIS A 146 24.75 -0.38 1.78
N LEU A 147 24.89 0.70 2.56
CA LEU A 147 25.99 1.64 2.42
C LEU A 147 27.00 1.39 3.54
N VAL A 148 28.25 1.23 3.11
CA VAL A 148 29.42 0.98 3.95
C VAL A 148 30.41 2.09 3.66
N ASP A 149 31.11 2.52 4.71
CA ASP A 149 32.15 3.53 4.55
C ASP A 149 33.32 2.97 3.72
N THR A 150 33.58 3.64 2.60
CA THR A 150 34.63 3.29 1.64
C THR A 150 35.89 4.14 1.80
N CYS A 151 35.93 5.05 2.78
CA CYS A 151 37.12 5.85 3.12
C CYS A 151 38.36 4.96 3.36
N LEU A 152 38.17 3.69 3.75
CA LEU A 152 39.22 2.68 3.94
C LEU A 152 39.88 2.16 2.64
N TRP A 153 39.28 2.37 1.45
CA TRP A 153 39.71 1.68 0.21
C TRP A 153 40.36 2.58 -0.85
N GLU A 154 40.28 3.91 -0.74
CA GLU A 154 40.94 4.80 -1.71
C GLU A 154 42.47 4.76 -1.59
N SER A 155 43.01 4.65 -0.36
CA SER A 155 44.46 4.59 -0.13
C SER A 155 45.13 3.35 -0.73
N ALA A 156 44.38 2.25 -0.89
CA ALA A 156 44.87 1.00 -1.49
C ALA A 156 44.70 0.95 -3.02
N ARG A 157 43.68 1.65 -3.56
CA ARG A 157 43.39 1.67 -5.00
C ARG A 157 44.27 2.65 -5.77
N GLU A 158 44.71 3.76 -5.17
CA GLU A 158 45.66 4.67 -5.83
C GLU A 158 46.99 3.97 -6.13
N SER A 159 47.42 3.02 -5.29
CA SER A 159 48.64 2.23 -5.52
C SER A 159 48.48 1.16 -6.61
N GLN A 160 47.29 0.59 -6.78
CA GLN A 160 47.02 -0.44 -7.80
C GLN A 160 46.59 0.14 -9.16
N ASN A 161 45.91 1.28 -9.19
CA ASN A 161 45.45 1.93 -10.42
C ASN A 161 46.57 2.55 -11.27
N LEU A 162 47.76 2.76 -10.70
CA LEU A 162 48.95 3.13 -11.48
C LEU A 162 49.54 1.95 -12.29
N MET A 163 49.28 0.70 -11.91
CA MET A 163 49.77 -0.48 -12.65
C MET A 163 48.81 -0.96 -13.74
N ASN A 164 47.50 -0.76 -13.58
CA ASN A 164 46.50 -1.26 -14.53
C ASN A 164 46.15 -0.31 -15.69
N LYS A 165 46.62 0.94 -15.66
CA LYS A 165 46.35 1.92 -16.74
C LYS A 165 47.03 1.62 -18.08
N ASN A 166 47.92 0.64 -18.16
CA ASN A 166 48.63 0.31 -19.39
C ASN A 166 48.02 -0.86 -20.20
N LEU A 167 46.91 -1.45 -19.77
CA LEU A 167 46.31 -2.63 -20.42
C LEU A 167 44.91 -2.41 -21.04
N GLU A 168 44.22 -1.30 -20.72
CA GLU A 168 42.86 -1.03 -21.24
C GLU A 168 42.82 -0.13 -22.49
N GLU A 169 43.95 0.39 -22.97
CA GLU A 169 43.97 1.29 -24.15
C GLU A 169 43.89 0.58 -25.52
N VAL A 170 43.84 -0.75 -25.58
CA VAL A 170 43.84 -1.51 -26.86
C VAL A 170 42.52 -2.24 -27.16
N ALA A 171 41.52 -2.21 -26.27
CA ALA A 171 40.24 -2.92 -26.46
C ALA A 171 38.99 -2.03 -26.60
N GLY A 172 39.16 -0.74 -26.89
CA GLY A 172 38.08 0.25 -26.94
C GLY A 172 37.65 0.66 -28.35
N LEU A 173 37.14 -0.27 -29.17
CA LEU A 173 36.37 0.10 -30.37
C LEU A 173 35.02 -0.63 -30.41
N GLY A 174 33.99 0.03 -29.90
CA GLY A 174 32.59 -0.31 -30.18
C GLY A 174 31.77 -0.79 -28.99
N ARG A 175 31.28 0.16 -28.16
CA ARG A 175 29.89 0.28 -27.66
C ARG A 175 29.85 1.40 -26.63
N LYS A 176 29.34 2.56 -27.05
CA LYS A 176 28.95 3.65 -26.13
C LYS A 176 27.66 3.20 -25.47
N ASP A 177 27.76 2.51 -24.33
CA ASP A 177 26.57 2.21 -23.53
C ASP A 177 26.01 3.54 -23.02
N SER A 178 24.80 3.85 -23.48
CA SER A 178 24.02 5.01 -23.07
C SER A 178 23.51 4.80 -21.64
N THR A 179 24.38 4.83 -20.63
CA THR A 179 23.92 4.97 -19.25
C THR A 179 23.23 6.33 -19.14
N PRO A 180 21.94 6.37 -18.75
CA PRO A 180 21.25 7.64 -18.53
C PRO A 180 22.02 8.46 -17.49
N ASN A 181 22.09 9.78 -17.70
CA ASN A 181 22.75 10.73 -16.80
C ASN A 181 21.94 10.88 -15.50
N ILE A 182 21.95 9.83 -14.68
CA ILE A 182 21.24 9.76 -13.41
C ILE A 182 22.09 10.44 -12.35
N LYS A 183 21.56 11.52 -11.79
CA LYS A 183 22.18 12.28 -10.70
C LYS A 183 21.20 12.39 -9.53
N ILE A 184 21.72 12.78 -8.37
CA ILE A 184 20.88 13.12 -7.21
C ILE A 184 20.52 14.60 -7.30
N VAL A 185 19.22 14.87 -7.34
CA VAL A 185 18.68 16.24 -7.44
C VAL A 185 18.34 16.83 -6.08
N GLU A 186 18.04 15.98 -5.09
CA GLU A 186 17.67 16.41 -3.75
C GLU A 186 18.14 15.39 -2.71
N LEU A 187 18.59 15.89 -1.56
CA LEU A 187 19.18 15.11 -0.48
C LEU A 187 18.66 15.62 0.86
N ALA A 188 18.24 14.71 1.73
CA ALA A 188 17.79 15.04 3.08
C ALA A 188 18.30 13.98 4.07
N MET A 189 18.76 14.41 5.23
CA MET A 189 19.07 13.50 6.34
C MET A 189 18.39 14.03 7.60
N GLN A 190 17.63 13.18 8.29
CA GLN A 190 16.84 13.61 9.44
C GLN A 190 16.74 12.50 10.48
N ARG A 191 16.82 12.89 11.75
CA ARG A 191 16.42 12.07 12.89
C ARG A 191 15.26 12.74 13.62
N TRP A 192 14.21 11.98 13.88
CA TRP A 192 13.02 12.46 14.60
C TRP A 192 13.16 12.24 16.11
N THR A 193 12.35 12.93 16.91
CA THR A 193 12.38 12.76 18.37
C THR A 193 11.63 11.48 18.76
N GLY A 194 12.15 10.74 19.74
CA GLY A 194 11.52 9.52 20.24
C GLY A 194 12.51 8.50 20.79
N TYR A 195 12.01 7.58 21.62
CA TYR A 195 12.79 6.44 22.09
C TYR A 195 13.27 5.60 20.90
N HIS A 196 14.56 5.28 20.89
CA HIS A 196 15.24 4.51 19.84
C HIS A 196 15.27 5.17 18.44
N SER A 197 15.05 6.49 18.34
CA SER A 197 15.12 7.16 17.03
C SER A 197 16.50 7.04 16.39
N ARG A 198 16.51 6.77 15.09
CA ARG A 198 17.71 6.63 14.26
C ARG A 198 17.63 7.53 13.03
N PRO A 199 18.78 8.02 12.51
CA PRO A 199 18.82 8.85 11.32
C PRO A 199 18.31 8.12 10.08
N PHE A 200 17.57 8.84 9.25
CA PHE A 200 17.23 8.43 7.89
C PHE A 200 17.96 9.31 6.88
N LEU A 201 18.42 8.70 5.79
CA LEU A 201 19.04 9.38 4.65
C LEU A 201 18.15 9.17 3.41
N PHE A 202 17.79 10.26 2.75
CA PHE A 202 16.96 10.31 1.57
C PHE A 202 17.73 10.94 0.41
N GLY A 203 17.68 10.32 -0.76
CA GLY A 203 18.18 10.87 -2.02
C GLY A 203 17.17 10.69 -3.13
N ILE A 204 16.87 11.76 -3.85
CA ILE A 204 15.96 11.73 -5.00
C ILE A 204 16.79 11.79 -6.27
N LEU A 205 16.59 10.82 -7.17
CA LEU A 205 17.25 10.76 -8.47
C LEU A 205 16.50 11.60 -9.52
N THR A 206 17.20 11.97 -10.61
CA THR A 206 16.61 12.71 -11.75
C THR A 206 15.41 12.01 -12.39
N ASP A 207 15.34 10.69 -12.30
CA ASP A 207 14.25 9.88 -12.86
C ASP A 207 13.05 9.71 -11.89
N GLY A 208 13.09 10.39 -10.74
CA GLY A 208 12.07 10.35 -9.70
C GLY A 208 12.21 9.21 -8.68
N THR A 209 13.21 8.33 -8.82
CA THR A 209 13.45 7.25 -7.85
C THR A 209 13.88 7.85 -6.49
N ILE A 210 13.23 7.43 -5.41
CA ILE A 210 13.58 7.84 -4.05
C ILE A 210 14.41 6.73 -3.40
N LEU A 211 15.65 7.04 -3.06
CA LEU A 211 16.51 6.22 -2.24
C LEU A 211 16.29 6.59 -0.78
N CYS A 212 15.85 5.63 0.03
CA CYS A 212 15.69 5.81 1.47
C CYS A 212 16.55 4.80 2.22
N TYR A 213 17.25 5.26 3.23
CA TYR A 213 18.06 4.43 4.09
C TYR A 213 17.81 4.75 5.56
N HIS A 214 17.86 3.71 6.38
CA HIS A 214 17.93 3.85 7.82
C HIS A 214 19.36 3.59 8.29
N ALA A 215 19.88 4.41 9.20
CA ALA A 215 21.18 4.18 9.81
C ALA A 215 21.11 3.02 10.82
N TYR A 216 22.20 2.28 10.95
CA TYR A 216 22.41 1.29 12.01
C TYR A 216 23.88 1.25 12.42
N LEU A 217 24.13 0.81 13.66
CA LEU A 217 25.47 0.62 14.20
C LEU A 217 25.93 -0.81 13.86
N PHE A 218 27.14 -0.93 13.35
CA PHE A 218 27.77 -2.19 13.03
C PHE A 218 29.09 -2.30 13.80
N GLU A 219 29.12 -3.14 14.82
CA GLU A 219 30.34 -3.49 15.53
C GLU A 219 31.02 -4.66 14.80
N VAL A 220 32.25 -4.45 14.34
CA VAL A 220 33.10 -5.54 13.88
C VAL A 220 33.56 -6.28 15.12
N ALA A 221 33.17 -7.54 15.29
CA ALA A 221 33.81 -8.40 16.28
C ALA A 221 35.26 -8.61 15.84
N ASP A 222 36.22 -7.98 16.53
CA ASP A 222 37.64 -8.22 16.30
C ASP A 222 37.96 -9.68 16.66
N GLY A 223 37.87 -10.56 15.66
CA GLY A 223 38.31 -11.93 15.74
C GLY A 223 39.83 -12.01 15.72
N THR A 224 40.48 -11.68 16.84
CA THR A 224 41.78 -12.22 17.20
C THR A 224 41.75 -12.67 18.65
N SER A 225 41.52 -13.96 18.85
CA SER A 225 41.98 -14.64 20.06
C SER A 225 43.47 -14.33 20.21
N LYS A 226 43.82 -13.71 21.35
CA LYS A 226 45.19 -13.58 21.83
C LYS A 226 45.82 -14.97 21.83
N THR A 227 46.64 -15.24 20.82
CA THR A 227 47.55 -16.37 20.82
C THR A 227 48.92 -15.73 20.93
N GLU A 228 49.47 -15.78 22.13
CA GLU A 228 50.87 -15.45 22.39
C GLU A 228 51.72 -16.38 21.53
N ASP A 229 52.42 -15.82 20.55
CA ASP A 229 53.65 -16.42 20.06
C ASP A 229 54.66 -15.31 19.79
N ALA A 230 55.67 -15.29 20.66
CA ALA A 230 56.79 -14.39 20.61
C ALA A 230 57.77 -14.85 19.52
N VAL A 231 57.95 -14.06 18.46
CA VAL A 231 59.22 -14.02 17.73
C VAL A 231 59.53 -12.58 17.31
N SER A 232 60.65 -12.10 17.84
CA SER A 232 61.35 -10.85 17.58
C SER A 232 61.85 -10.70 16.15
N GLY A 233 61.87 -9.47 15.62
CA GLY A 233 62.75 -9.12 14.50
C GLY A 233 62.34 -7.87 13.71
N GLN A 234 62.74 -6.70 14.21
CA GLN A 234 63.10 -5.47 13.47
C GLN A 234 62.43 -5.21 12.10
N HIS A 235 61.51 -4.23 12.06
CA HIS A 235 61.47 -3.11 11.09
C HIS A 235 60.30 -2.19 11.48
N SER A 236 60.54 -1.30 12.44
CA SER A 236 59.62 -0.22 12.80
C SER A 236 59.79 0.95 11.83
N VAL A 237 59.07 0.91 10.71
CA VAL A 237 58.72 2.13 9.96
C VAL A 237 57.35 2.55 10.48
N GLY A 238 57.31 3.72 11.15
CA GLY A 238 56.09 4.27 11.73
C GLY A 238 55.02 4.52 10.67
N LEU A 239 54.01 3.65 10.63
CA LEU A 239 52.73 3.88 9.97
C LEU A 239 51.81 4.67 10.91
N SER A 240 52.17 5.91 11.22
CA SER A 240 51.35 6.82 12.03
C SER A 240 50.80 7.95 11.17
N SER A 241 49.79 7.67 10.33
CA SER A 241 48.75 8.62 9.89
C SER A 241 47.77 7.99 8.87
N ILE A 242 47.30 6.75 9.09
CA ILE A 242 46.16 6.25 8.30
C ILE A 242 44.93 6.96 8.87
N SER A 243 44.35 7.88 8.11
CA SER A 243 43.15 8.64 8.47
C SER A 243 41.99 7.66 8.63
N THR A 244 41.81 7.14 9.85
CA THR A 244 40.68 6.28 10.19
C THR A 244 39.43 7.14 10.19
N SER A 245 38.52 6.87 9.25
CA SER A 245 37.20 7.51 9.24
C SER A 245 36.55 7.44 10.61
N ARG A 246 36.12 8.60 11.11
CA ARG A 246 35.58 8.76 12.47
C ARG A 246 34.25 8.02 12.67
N LEU A 247 33.52 7.70 11.61
CA LEU A 247 32.23 6.99 11.69
C LEU A 247 32.33 5.57 11.12
N ARG A 248 33.43 4.86 11.42
CA ARG A 248 33.69 3.51 10.89
C ARG A 248 32.56 2.49 11.15
N ASN A 249 31.83 2.62 12.27
CA ASN A 249 30.75 1.71 12.64
C ASN A 249 29.38 2.13 12.06
N LEU A 250 29.32 3.27 11.37
CA LEU A 250 28.09 3.74 10.73
C LEU A 250 27.81 2.93 9.47
N ARG A 251 26.60 2.40 9.38
CA ARG A 251 26.09 1.76 8.17
C ARG A 251 24.68 2.25 7.89
N PHE A 252 24.28 2.10 6.63
CA PHE A 252 22.93 2.40 6.19
C PHE A 252 22.35 1.18 5.50
N ALA A 253 21.09 0.87 5.77
CA ALA A 253 20.36 -0.18 5.10
C ALA A 253 19.15 0.42 4.36
N ARG A 254 18.97 -0.02 3.11
CA ARG A 254 17.96 0.52 2.20
C ARG A 254 16.58 0.11 2.67
N VAL A 255 15.69 1.09 2.82
CA VAL A 255 14.29 0.89 3.21
C VAL A 255 13.43 0.86 1.94
N PRO A 256 12.62 -0.18 1.72
CA PRO A 256 11.64 -0.17 0.64
C PRO A 256 10.59 0.90 0.88
N LEU A 257 10.32 1.69 -0.16
CA LEU A 257 9.23 2.67 -0.18
C LEU A 257 8.14 2.18 -1.13
N ASP A 258 6.89 2.50 -0.83
CA ASP A 258 5.78 2.17 -1.72
C ASP A 258 5.85 3.01 -3.01
N THR A 259 5.58 2.38 -4.16
CA THR A 259 5.93 2.86 -5.52
C THR A 259 5.13 4.06 -6.05
N TYR A 260 4.19 4.61 -5.29
CA TYR A 260 3.14 5.53 -5.77
C TYR A 260 3.58 6.98 -6.06
N ILE A 261 4.87 7.29 -5.94
CA ILE A 261 5.37 8.65 -5.72
C ILE A 261 6.27 9.15 -6.85
N ARG A 262 6.50 8.32 -7.87
CA ARG A 262 7.50 8.60 -8.89
C ARG A 262 7.06 9.73 -9.83
N GLU A 263 7.80 10.82 -9.79
CA GLU A 263 7.70 11.93 -10.72
C GLU A 263 9.09 12.23 -11.30
N GLU A 264 9.21 12.08 -12.62
CA GLU A 264 10.38 12.54 -13.36
C GLU A 264 10.48 14.06 -13.25
N THR A 265 11.63 14.55 -12.81
CA THR A 265 11.88 15.99 -12.71
C THR A 265 12.14 16.54 -14.11
N SER A 266 11.30 17.46 -14.59
CA SER A 266 11.62 18.23 -15.80
C SER A 266 12.79 19.18 -15.51
N SER A 267 13.63 19.39 -16.51
CA SER A 267 14.90 20.11 -16.40
C SER A 267 14.79 21.62 -16.15
N GLU A 268 13.59 22.18 -16.04
CA GLU A 268 13.39 23.64 -16.14
C GLU A 268 13.15 24.36 -14.81
N THR A 269 12.97 23.67 -13.66
CA THR A 269 12.98 24.33 -12.33
C THR A 269 13.03 23.31 -11.20
N THR A 270 14.17 23.18 -10.52
CA THR A 270 14.31 22.29 -9.35
C THR A 270 13.90 23.04 -8.07
N SER A 271 12.62 22.96 -7.71
CA SER A 271 12.16 23.35 -6.37
C SER A 271 12.45 22.23 -5.38
N GLN A 272 12.83 22.56 -4.14
CA GLN A 272 12.92 21.58 -3.06
C GLN A 272 11.55 20.92 -2.84
N ARG A 273 11.51 19.58 -2.85
CA ARG A 273 10.27 18.81 -2.70
C ARG A 273 10.09 18.25 -1.29
N ILE A 274 11.18 18.03 -0.56
CA ILE A 274 11.17 17.46 0.78
C ILE A 274 11.01 18.57 1.80
N THR A 275 9.88 18.62 2.48
CA THR A 275 9.66 19.46 3.65
C THR A 275 9.56 18.61 4.91
N VAL A 276 10.52 18.74 5.83
CA VAL A 276 10.46 18.09 7.15
C VAL A 276 9.42 18.80 8.01
N PHE A 277 8.53 18.04 8.66
CA PHE A 277 7.55 18.59 9.60
C PHE A 277 7.63 17.94 10.96
N LYS A 278 7.28 18.73 11.99
CA LYS A 278 7.20 18.30 13.38
C LYS A 278 5.86 18.76 13.96
N ASN A 279 5.22 17.87 14.71
CA ASN A 279 4.00 18.14 15.46
C ASN A 279 2.83 18.68 14.61
N ILE A 280 2.54 18.03 13.48
CA ILE A 280 1.26 18.19 12.78
C ILE A 280 0.29 17.18 13.37
N SER A 281 -0.71 17.65 14.12
CA SER A 281 -1.65 16.81 14.89
C SER A 281 -0.95 15.77 15.79
N GLY A 282 0.23 16.10 16.34
CA GLY A 282 1.06 15.19 17.14
C GLY A 282 1.99 14.27 16.34
N TYR A 283 1.92 14.30 15.00
CA TYR A 283 2.76 13.48 14.12
C TYR A 283 3.99 14.25 13.62
N GLN A 284 4.99 13.50 13.18
CA GLN A 284 6.23 14.02 12.63
C GLN A 284 6.68 13.17 11.44
N GLY A 285 7.41 13.78 10.52
CA GLY A 285 7.77 13.12 9.27
C GLY A 285 8.37 14.05 8.23
N LEU A 286 8.29 13.64 6.97
CA LEU A 286 8.51 14.50 5.81
C LEU A 286 7.26 14.54 4.94
N PHE A 287 7.05 15.67 4.28
CA PHE A 287 6.06 15.83 3.23
C PHE A 287 6.80 15.99 1.91
N LEU A 288 6.41 15.22 0.90
CA LEU A 288 6.92 15.36 -0.45
C LEU A 288 5.91 16.13 -1.29
N SER A 289 6.30 17.30 -1.81
CA SER A 289 5.53 18.10 -2.76
C SER A 289 5.81 17.67 -4.21
N GLY A 290 5.01 18.15 -5.16
CA GLY A 290 5.07 17.77 -6.58
C GLY A 290 3.69 17.39 -7.13
N SER A 291 3.65 16.75 -8.31
CA SER A 291 2.38 16.32 -8.92
C SER A 291 1.70 15.17 -8.17
N ARG A 292 2.46 14.42 -7.37
CA ARG A 292 1.96 13.32 -6.55
C ARG A 292 2.41 13.50 -5.09
N PRO A 293 1.80 14.43 -4.36
CA PRO A 293 2.24 14.73 -3.02
C PRO A 293 1.97 13.56 -2.05
N ALA A 294 2.88 13.35 -1.11
CA ALA A 294 2.81 12.23 -0.18
C ALA A 294 3.36 12.58 1.21
N TRP A 295 2.70 12.04 2.23
CA TRP A 295 3.10 12.11 3.63
C TRP A 295 3.99 10.92 3.96
N PHE A 296 5.18 11.15 4.52
CA PHE A 296 5.99 10.10 5.13
C PHE A 296 5.98 10.33 6.63
N MET A 297 5.12 9.61 7.33
CA MET A 297 4.97 9.72 8.78
C MET A 297 5.83 8.67 9.48
N VAL A 298 6.50 9.07 10.56
CA VAL A 298 7.42 8.21 11.29
C VAL A 298 6.73 7.65 12.53
N PHE A 299 6.61 6.32 12.59
CA PHE A 299 6.00 5.60 13.69
C PHE A 299 6.89 4.44 14.12
N ARG A 300 7.35 4.44 15.37
CA ARG A 300 8.17 3.34 15.95
C ARG A 300 9.30 2.92 15.01
N GLU A 301 10.10 3.89 14.53
CA GLU A 301 11.19 3.73 13.56
C GLU A 301 10.81 3.21 12.16
N ARG A 302 9.53 3.25 11.80
CA ARG A 302 9.03 2.86 10.47
C ARG A 302 8.43 4.06 9.78
N LEU A 303 8.63 4.13 8.47
CA LEU A 303 7.96 5.10 7.62
C LEU A 303 6.61 4.54 7.17
N ARG A 304 5.56 5.35 7.30
CA ARG A 304 4.24 5.12 6.73
C ARG A 304 3.99 6.18 5.67
N ILE A 305 3.66 5.74 4.46
CA ILE A 305 3.52 6.63 3.33
C ILE A 305 2.04 6.74 2.95
N HIS A 306 1.52 7.97 2.97
CA HIS A 306 0.12 8.24 2.67
C HIS A 306 0.03 9.28 1.53
N PRO A 307 -0.47 8.92 0.34
CA PRO A 307 -0.61 9.87 -0.77
C PRO A 307 -1.72 10.90 -0.49
N GLN A 308 -1.57 12.13 -0.99
CA GLN A 308 -2.57 13.21 -0.88
C GLN A 308 -3.03 13.66 -2.28
N LEU A 309 -3.78 12.83 -2.99
CA LEU A 309 -4.14 13.09 -4.39
C LEU A 309 -5.39 13.98 -4.56
N SER A 310 -6.13 14.26 -3.49
CA SER A 310 -7.44 14.92 -3.54
C SER A 310 -7.41 16.31 -4.18
N ASP A 311 -6.30 17.03 -4.03
CA ASP A 311 -6.13 18.41 -4.51
C ASP A 311 -5.16 18.52 -5.71
N GLY A 312 -4.71 17.39 -6.25
CA GLY A 312 -3.72 17.35 -7.31
C GLY A 312 -2.34 17.81 -6.86
N SER A 313 -1.64 18.54 -7.73
CA SER A 313 -0.25 18.96 -7.52
C SER A 313 -0.11 20.02 -6.42
N ILE A 314 0.83 19.81 -5.50
CA ILE A 314 1.15 20.73 -4.41
C ILE A 314 2.56 21.29 -4.65
N VAL A 315 2.68 22.61 -4.67
CA VAL A 315 3.93 23.32 -5.00
C VAL A 315 4.72 23.67 -3.75
N ALA A 316 4.04 24.07 -2.68
CA ALA A 316 4.66 24.46 -1.43
C ALA A 316 3.84 23.97 -0.23
N PHE A 317 4.52 23.62 0.85
CA PHE A 317 3.93 23.09 2.08
C PHE A 317 4.73 23.58 3.28
N THR A 318 4.07 23.94 4.38
CA THR A 318 4.72 24.17 5.68
C THR A 318 3.77 23.90 6.86
N VAL A 319 4.34 23.75 8.05
CA VAL A 319 3.60 23.60 9.30
C VAL A 319 2.94 24.93 9.67
N LEU A 320 1.70 24.89 10.15
CA LEU A 320 1.01 26.07 10.68
C LEU A 320 0.41 25.74 12.05
N HIS A 321 0.87 26.42 13.09
CA HIS A 321 0.24 26.37 14.41
C HIS A 321 -0.31 27.76 14.74
N ASN A 322 -1.64 27.85 14.79
CA ASN A 322 -2.38 29.09 15.10
C ASN A 322 -3.59 28.75 15.98
N VAL A 323 -4.15 29.76 16.67
CA VAL A 323 -5.35 29.65 17.52
C VAL A 323 -6.51 28.97 16.77
N ASN A 324 -6.70 29.31 15.49
CA ASN A 324 -7.76 28.74 14.64
C ASN A 324 -7.37 27.42 13.96
N CYS A 325 -6.10 27.03 14.01
CA CYS A 325 -5.56 25.85 13.34
C CYS A 325 -4.43 25.29 14.20
N ASN A 326 -4.82 24.63 15.30
CA ASN A 326 -3.89 24.09 16.26
C ASN A 326 -3.13 22.91 15.65
N HIS A 327 -1.79 22.98 15.62
CA HIS A 327 -0.92 21.94 15.07
C HIS A 327 -1.32 21.48 13.66
N GLY A 328 -1.72 22.43 12.82
CA GLY A 328 -2.13 22.16 11.45
C GLY A 328 -1.03 22.38 10.42
N LEU A 329 -1.47 22.64 9.20
CA LEU A 329 -0.63 22.74 8.03
C LEU A 329 -1.18 23.78 7.05
N ILE A 330 -0.31 24.28 6.18
CA ILE A 330 -0.68 25.17 5.09
C ILE A 330 0.06 24.74 3.82
N TYR A 331 -0.66 24.69 2.68
CA TYR A 331 -0.06 24.38 1.39
C TYR A 331 -0.66 25.18 0.25
N VAL A 332 0.09 25.27 -0.85
CA VAL A 332 -0.30 25.92 -2.09
C VAL A 332 -0.37 24.88 -3.20
N THR A 333 -1.53 24.80 -3.85
CA THR A 333 -1.74 23.95 -5.03
C THR A 333 -1.13 24.60 -6.28
N SER A 334 -0.84 23.81 -7.32
CA SER A 334 -0.34 24.34 -8.61
C SER A 334 -1.33 25.29 -9.31
N GLN A 335 -2.60 25.27 -8.90
CA GLN A 335 -3.65 26.18 -9.36
C GLN A 335 -3.62 27.55 -8.63
N GLY A 336 -2.72 27.75 -7.67
CA GLY A 336 -2.61 28.99 -6.89
C GLY A 336 -3.54 29.06 -5.67
N ASN A 337 -4.25 27.99 -5.32
CA ASN A 337 -5.08 27.96 -4.12
C ASN A 337 -4.23 27.70 -2.87
N LEU A 338 -4.32 28.59 -1.89
CA LEU A 338 -3.76 28.44 -0.55
C LEU A 338 -4.77 27.79 0.38
N LYS A 339 -4.40 26.69 1.04
CA LYS A 339 -5.28 25.93 1.95
C LYS A 339 -4.66 25.80 3.33
N ILE A 340 -5.46 26.12 4.35
CA ILE A 340 -5.14 25.89 5.77
C ILE A 340 -5.93 24.66 6.21
N CYS A 341 -5.23 23.64 6.72
CA CYS A 341 -5.85 22.36 7.02
C CYS A 341 -5.35 21.76 8.34
N GLN A 342 -6.09 20.78 8.85
CA GLN A 342 -5.68 19.90 9.94
C GLN A 342 -5.87 18.45 9.48
N LEU A 343 -5.06 17.54 10.03
CA LEU A 343 -5.26 16.12 9.77
C LEU A 343 -6.51 15.62 10.54
N PRO A 344 -7.36 14.78 9.91
CA PRO A 344 -8.47 14.14 10.61
C PRO A 344 -8.00 13.37 11.85
N SER A 345 -8.53 13.74 13.01
CA SER A 345 -8.13 13.19 14.31
C SER A 345 -8.67 11.79 14.59
N ALA A 346 -9.79 11.41 13.94
CA ALA A 346 -10.42 10.10 14.12
C ALA A 346 -9.66 8.94 13.46
N SER A 347 -8.70 9.24 12.57
CA SER A 347 -7.95 8.23 11.81
C SER A 347 -6.60 7.93 12.45
N SER A 348 -6.23 6.65 12.45
CA SER A 348 -4.89 6.19 12.81
C SER A 348 -4.01 6.07 11.56
N TYR A 349 -2.86 6.73 11.58
CA TYR A 349 -1.91 6.75 10.45
C TYR A 349 -0.73 5.79 10.61
N ASP A 350 -0.62 5.04 11.72
CA ASP A 350 0.40 3.96 11.93
C ASP A 350 -0.02 2.61 11.29
N ASN A 351 -0.65 2.67 10.12
CA ASN A 351 -0.99 1.51 9.31
C ASN A 351 -0.54 1.79 7.87
N TYR A 352 -0.54 0.78 6.99
CA TYR A 352 -0.22 1.00 5.58
C TYR A 352 -1.20 1.96 4.91
N TRP A 353 -2.48 1.88 5.27
CA TRP A 353 -3.50 2.87 4.91
C TRP A 353 -3.99 3.58 6.16
N PRO A 354 -4.47 4.83 6.08
CA PRO A 354 -5.16 5.47 7.20
C PRO A 354 -6.42 4.66 7.57
N VAL A 355 -6.56 4.30 8.85
CA VAL A 355 -7.67 3.45 9.32
C VAL A 355 -8.41 4.11 10.47
N GLN A 356 -9.74 4.18 10.36
CA GLN A 356 -10.64 4.43 11.48
C GLN A 356 -11.26 3.10 11.92
N LYS A 357 -11.00 2.67 13.16
CA LYS A 357 -11.59 1.44 13.73
C LYS A 357 -12.90 1.76 14.44
N ILE A 358 -13.99 1.13 14.00
CA ILE A 358 -15.33 1.33 14.55
C ILE A 358 -15.70 0.10 15.40
N PRO A 359 -15.84 0.22 16.73
CA PRO A 359 -16.18 -0.91 17.58
C PRO A 359 -17.67 -1.26 17.48
N LEU A 360 -17.99 -2.38 16.84
CA LEU A 360 -19.37 -2.86 16.71
C LEU A 360 -19.88 -3.65 17.93
N LYS A 361 -19.01 -4.10 18.85
CA LYS A 361 -19.40 -4.96 19.99
C LYS A 361 -20.15 -6.25 19.58
N GLY A 362 -19.85 -6.77 18.41
CA GLY A 362 -20.40 -8.01 17.84
C GLY A 362 -19.59 -8.41 16.61
N THR A 363 -19.86 -9.59 16.05
CA THR A 363 -19.14 -10.10 14.89
C THR A 363 -19.78 -9.58 13.60
N PRO A 364 -19.08 -8.77 12.79
CA PRO A 364 -19.59 -8.36 11.48
C PRO A 364 -19.48 -9.50 10.48
N HIS A 365 -20.55 -9.77 9.74
CA HIS A 365 -20.58 -10.84 8.73
C HIS A 365 -20.52 -10.31 7.30
N GLN A 366 -21.30 -9.26 7.00
CA GLN A 366 -21.34 -8.67 5.66
C GLN A 366 -21.78 -7.21 5.71
N VAL A 367 -21.23 -6.38 4.82
CA VAL A 367 -21.58 -4.97 4.65
C VAL A 367 -21.93 -4.68 3.19
N THR A 368 -22.87 -3.75 2.97
CA THR A 368 -23.20 -3.18 1.66
C THR A 368 -23.24 -1.65 1.77
N TYR A 369 -22.99 -0.94 0.67
CA TYR A 369 -23.04 0.53 0.63
C TYR A 369 -24.22 1.01 -0.22
N SER A 370 -24.88 2.08 0.24
CA SER A 370 -25.90 2.81 -0.50
C SER A 370 -25.38 4.21 -0.82
N ALA A 371 -24.99 4.45 -2.07
CA ALA A 371 -24.40 5.72 -2.50
C ALA A 371 -25.37 6.90 -2.39
N GLU A 372 -26.62 6.71 -2.79
CA GLU A 372 -27.62 7.80 -2.80
C GLU A 372 -27.91 8.37 -1.41
N ARG A 373 -27.87 7.52 -0.39
CA ARG A 373 -28.19 7.89 1.00
C ARG A 373 -26.96 7.96 1.89
N ASN A 374 -25.80 7.56 1.38
CA ASN A 374 -24.57 7.44 2.12
C ASN A 374 -24.72 6.56 3.38
N LEU A 375 -25.32 5.37 3.25
CA LEU A 375 -25.55 4.45 4.38
C LEU A 375 -24.82 3.12 4.19
N TYR A 376 -24.47 2.48 5.30
CA TYR A 376 -23.80 1.18 5.37
C TYR A 376 -24.63 0.18 6.20
N PRO A 377 -25.59 -0.50 5.58
CA PRO A 377 -26.22 -1.67 6.18
C PRO A 377 -25.21 -2.80 6.36
N LEU A 378 -25.18 -3.39 7.56
CA LEU A 378 -24.27 -4.48 7.90
C LEU A 378 -24.92 -5.52 8.82
N ILE A 379 -24.58 -6.78 8.61
CA ILE A 379 -25.03 -7.90 9.46
C ILE A 379 -24.05 -8.03 10.64
N VAL A 380 -24.58 -8.05 11.85
CA VAL A 380 -23.85 -8.33 13.10
C VAL A 380 -24.46 -9.54 13.76
N SER A 381 -23.63 -10.41 14.33
CA SER A 381 -24.08 -11.34 15.36
C SER A 381 -23.56 -10.94 16.74
N VAL A 382 -24.42 -11.06 17.75
CA VAL A 382 -24.09 -10.79 19.15
C VAL A 382 -24.32 -12.08 19.94
N PRO A 383 -23.36 -12.51 20.77
CA PRO A 383 -23.54 -13.70 21.58
C PRO A 383 -24.56 -13.44 22.70
N ALA A 384 -25.59 -14.28 22.77
CA ALA A 384 -26.61 -14.29 23.81
C ALA A 384 -26.58 -15.62 24.57
N TYR A 385 -26.77 -15.56 25.89
CA TYR A 385 -26.87 -16.75 26.73
C TYR A 385 -28.33 -17.13 26.92
N LYS A 386 -28.72 -18.30 26.43
CA LYS A 386 -30.08 -18.83 26.57
C LYS A 386 -30.10 -20.10 27.40
N PRO A 387 -31.09 -20.29 28.29
CA PRO A 387 -31.26 -21.54 29.01
C PRO A 387 -31.59 -22.70 28.06
N SER A 388 -31.17 -23.91 28.43
CA SER A 388 -31.25 -25.11 27.58
C SER A 388 -32.65 -25.41 27.06
N ASN A 389 -33.69 -25.17 27.88
CA ASN A 389 -35.08 -25.36 27.50
C ASN A 389 -35.50 -24.47 26.32
N GLN A 390 -35.04 -23.22 26.27
CA GLN A 390 -35.33 -22.30 25.17
C GLN A 390 -34.62 -22.72 23.88
N VAL A 391 -33.37 -23.17 23.98
CA VAL A 391 -32.61 -23.66 22.82
C VAL A 391 -33.25 -24.93 22.26
N LEU A 392 -33.59 -25.89 23.12
CA LEU A 392 -34.25 -27.12 22.67
C LEU A 392 -35.62 -26.83 22.05
N SER A 393 -36.41 -25.92 22.63
CA SER A 393 -37.71 -25.53 22.07
C SER A 393 -37.59 -24.90 20.67
N SER A 394 -36.47 -24.22 20.37
CA SER A 394 -36.25 -23.62 19.06
C SER A 394 -35.70 -24.61 18.02
N LEU A 395 -35.27 -25.81 18.41
CA LEU A 395 -34.84 -26.87 17.49
C LEU A 395 -36.00 -27.77 17.03
N VAL A 396 -37.22 -27.58 17.56
CA VAL A 396 -38.38 -28.41 17.20
C VAL A 396 -39.09 -27.83 15.98
N ASP A 397 -39.37 -28.70 15.00
CA ASP A 397 -40.13 -28.36 13.80
C ASP A 397 -41.57 -27.98 14.17
N GLN A 398 -41.97 -26.73 13.87
CA GLN A 398 -43.32 -26.23 14.19
C GLN A 398 -44.41 -26.94 13.37
N GLU A 399 -44.06 -27.59 12.26
CA GLU A 399 -45.02 -28.28 11.39
C GLU A 399 -45.34 -29.71 11.87
N VAL A 400 -44.47 -30.34 12.68
CA VAL A 400 -44.73 -31.63 13.33
C VAL A 400 -45.22 -31.39 14.75
N GLY A 401 -46.42 -30.82 14.86
CA GLY A 401 -47.17 -30.86 16.11
C GLY A 401 -47.30 -32.32 16.57
N HIS A 402 -46.93 -32.58 17.84
CA HIS A 402 -46.91 -33.90 18.50
C HIS A 402 -45.65 -34.74 18.24
N HIS A 403 -44.56 -34.47 18.98
CA HIS A 403 -43.81 -35.49 19.74
C HIS A 403 -42.60 -34.84 20.47
N MET A 404 -42.88 -34.17 21.58
CA MET A 404 -41.97 -34.14 22.73
C MET A 404 -42.84 -34.37 23.96
N GLU A 405 -43.23 -35.62 24.19
CA GLU A 405 -43.45 -36.05 25.56
C GLU A 405 -42.09 -36.00 26.23
N ASN A 406 -41.88 -34.99 27.08
CA ASN A 406 -40.92 -34.95 28.17
C ASN A 406 -39.53 -35.55 27.86
N VAL A 407 -38.60 -34.73 27.36
CA VAL A 407 -37.19 -34.97 27.77
C VAL A 407 -37.17 -34.73 29.27
N ASN A 408 -37.11 -35.80 30.06
CA ASN A 408 -36.87 -35.73 31.50
C ASN A 408 -35.44 -35.25 31.75
N LEU A 409 -35.17 -33.97 31.44
CA LEU A 409 -33.94 -33.30 31.82
C LEU A 409 -33.99 -33.06 33.32
N SER A 410 -32.88 -33.35 33.99
CA SER A 410 -32.75 -33.03 35.41
C SER A 410 -32.89 -31.51 35.64
N PRO A 411 -33.32 -31.06 36.84
CA PRO A 411 -33.40 -29.63 37.16
C PRO A 411 -32.08 -28.90 36.94
N ASP A 412 -30.93 -29.57 37.12
CA ASP A 412 -29.61 -29.00 36.88
C ASP A 412 -29.32 -28.80 35.38
N GLU A 413 -29.78 -29.70 34.50
CA GLU A 413 -29.63 -29.58 33.04
C GLU A 413 -30.51 -28.49 32.42
N LEU A 414 -31.62 -28.13 33.07
CA LEU A 414 -32.50 -27.03 32.66
C LEU A 414 -31.89 -25.64 32.92
N HIS A 415 -30.95 -25.54 33.86
CA HIS A 415 -30.24 -24.29 34.18
C HIS A 415 -28.93 -24.10 33.41
N LEU A 416 -28.49 -25.11 32.64
CA LEU A 416 -27.35 -24.94 31.73
C LEU A 416 -27.68 -23.86 30.69
N THR A 417 -26.82 -22.84 30.65
CA THR A 417 -26.91 -21.77 29.66
C THR A 417 -26.01 -22.10 28.47
N TYR A 418 -26.58 -22.02 27.28
CA TYR A 418 -25.87 -22.16 26.03
C TYR A 418 -25.66 -20.79 25.39
N ARG A 419 -24.48 -20.61 24.79
CA ARG A 419 -24.19 -19.44 24.00
C ARG A 419 -24.75 -19.64 22.60
N VAL A 420 -25.68 -18.78 22.20
CA VAL A 420 -26.27 -18.73 20.87
C VAL A 420 -25.98 -17.36 20.27
N ASP A 421 -25.69 -17.30 18.98
CA ASP A 421 -25.49 -16.02 18.30
C ASP A 421 -26.83 -15.48 17.79
N GLU A 422 -27.21 -14.27 18.20
CA GLU A 422 -28.38 -13.55 17.69
C GLU A 422 -27.94 -12.58 16.60
N PHE A 423 -28.66 -12.60 15.48
CA PHE A 423 -28.33 -11.79 14.31
C PHE A 423 -29.18 -10.52 14.26
N GLU A 424 -28.57 -9.43 13.81
CA GLU A 424 -29.23 -8.17 13.56
C GLU A 424 -28.59 -7.46 12.37
N VAL A 425 -29.39 -6.68 11.64
CA VAL A 425 -28.90 -5.77 10.60
C VAL A 425 -28.84 -4.36 11.16
N ARG A 426 -27.65 -3.78 11.22
CA ARG A 426 -27.43 -2.39 11.66
C ARG A 426 -27.22 -1.49 10.46
N ILE A 427 -27.84 -0.32 10.49
CA ILE A 427 -27.73 0.67 9.42
C ILE A 427 -26.87 1.81 9.92
N MET A 428 -25.61 1.83 9.50
CA MET A 428 -24.64 2.83 9.92
C MET A 428 -24.62 4.00 8.95
N GLU A 429 -24.36 5.20 9.45
CA GLU A 429 -24.10 6.38 8.64
C GLU A 429 -22.66 6.87 8.89
N PRO A 430 -21.88 7.16 7.83
CA PRO A 430 -20.58 7.79 7.97
C PRO A 430 -20.75 9.26 8.38
N GLU A 431 -19.82 9.71 9.18
CA GLU A 431 -19.80 11.00 9.83
C GLU A 431 -19.45 12.16 8.86
N LYS A 432 -20.08 13.33 9.05
CA LYS A 432 -19.71 14.58 8.35
C LYS A 432 -18.87 15.56 9.21
N SER A 433 -18.76 15.37 10.54
CA SER A 433 -18.37 16.47 11.46
C SER A 433 -17.80 16.11 12.87
N GLY A 434 -17.02 15.05 13.06
CA GLY A 434 -16.32 14.75 14.33
C GLY A 434 -16.97 13.72 15.29
N ILE A 435 -18.15 13.16 14.98
CA ILE A 435 -18.95 12.27 15.85
C ILE A 435 -18.82 10.79 15.47
N PRO A 436 -18.59 9.84 16.41
CA PRO A 436 -18.42 8.42 16.09
C PRO A 436 -19.56 7.86 15.23
N TRP A 437 -19.23 6.93 14.33
CA TRP A 437 -20.19 6.15 13.55
C TRP A 437 -21.32 5.62 14.43
N GLN A 438 -22.56 5.97 14.09
CA GLN A 438 -23.75 5.59 14.85
C GLN A 438 -24.67 4.71 14.01
N ALA A 439 -25.31 3.74 14.68
CA ALA A 439 -26.39 2.97 14.09
C ALA A 439 -27.66 3.83 14.12
N LYS A 440 -28.19 4.18 12.93
CA LYS A 440 -29.45 4.90 12.81
C LYS A 440 -30.67 4.00 13.01
N ALA A 441 -30.54 2.73 12.66
CA ALA A 441 -31.59 1.73 12.83
C ALA A 441 -30.97 0.35 13.05
N ILE A 442 -31.69 -0.49 13.78
CA ILE A 442 -31.34 -1.88 14.07
C ILE A 442 -32.55 -2.73 13.73
N ILE A 443 -32.34 -3.77 12.93
CA ILE A 443 -33.36 -4.73 12.52
C ILE A 443 -32.98 -6.08 13.13
N PRO A 444 -33.57 -6.48 14.26
CA PRO A 444 -33.27 -7.76 14.89
C PRO A 444 -33.88 -8.92 14.09
N MET A 445 -33.15 -10.04 13.98
CA MET A 445 -33.68 -11.27 13.42
C MET A 445 -34.50 -12.02 14.48
N GLN A 446 -35.31 -12.99 14.04
CA GLN A 446 -36.08 -13.85 14.92
C GLN A 446 -35.17 -14.88 15.64
N SER A 447 -35.73 -15.57 16.64
CA SER A 447 -34.98 -16.61 17.34
C SER A 447 -34.59 -17.74 16.37
N SER A 448 -33.32 -18.17 16.44
CA SER A 448 -32.71 -19.15 15.52
C SER A 448 -32.68 -18.73 14.04
N GLU A 449 -32.91 -17.46 13.75
CA GLU A 449 -32.81 -16.91 12.40
C GLU A 449 -31.47 -16.20 12.20
N ASN A 450 -30.65 -16.75 11.29
CA ASN A 450 -29.36 -16.17 10.94
C ASN A 450 -29.51 -15.33 9.67
N ALA A 451 -29.09 -14.07 9.72
CA ALA A 451 -28.96 -13.25 8.52
C ALA A 451 -27.73 -13.69 7.73
N LEU A 452 -27.93 -14.14 6.49
CA LEU A 452 -26.88 -14.71 5.64
C LEU A 452 -26.36 -13.71 4.60
N THR A 453 -27.25 -12.86 4.06
CA THR A 453 -26.87 -11.89 3.03
C THR A 453 -27.66 -10.59 3.16
N VAL A 454 -26.98 -9.47 2.91
CA VAL A 454 -27.54 -8.12 2.86
C VAL A 454 -27.05 -7.42 1.59
N ARG A 455 -28.00 -6.85 0.81
CA ARG A 455 -27.71 -6.15 -0.44
C ARG A 455 -28.65 -4.97 -0.63
N MET A 456 -28.09 -3.87 -1.11
CA MET A 456 -28.90 -2.82 -1.75
C MET A 456 -29.30 -3.31 -3.13
N VAL A 457 -30.60 -3.34 -3.43
CA VAL A 457 -31.15 -3.82 -4.70
C VAL A 457 -32.04 -2.76 -5.32
N THR A 458 -31.90 -2.58 -6.64
CA THR A 458 -32.81 -1.75 -7.43
C THR A 458 -33.82 -2.65 -8.12
N LEU A 459 -35.10 -2.54 -7.76
CA LEU A 459 -36.19 -3.34 -8.30
C LEU A 459 -37.17 -2.46 -9.08
N PHE A 460 -37.63 -2.92 -10.22
CA PHE A 460 -38.67 -2.27 -11.00
C PHE A 460 -40.03 -2.68 -10.45
N ASN A 461 -40.77 -1.71 -9.91
CA ASN A 461 -42.11 -1.94 -9.42
C ASN A 461 -43.09 -1.98 -10.59
N THR A 462 -43.73 -3.13 -10.81
CA THR A 462 -44.63 -3.32 -11.95
C THR A 462 -45.92 -2.51 -11.85
N THR A 463 -46.31 -2.10 -10.66
CA THR A 463 -47.55 -1.35 -10.37
C THR A 463 -47.33 0.15 -10.53
N THR A 464 -46.26 0.70 -9.92
CA THR A 464 -45.94 2.13 -10.02
C THR A 464 -45.16 2.49 -11.29
N LYS A 465 -44.56 1.50 -11.96
CA LYS A 465 -43.67 1.66 -13.12
C LYS A 465 -42.38 2.44 -12.81
N GLU A 466 -41.95 2.46 -11.56
CA GLU A 466 -40.72 3.13 -11.12
C GLU A 466 -39.69 2.12 -10.60
N ASN A 467 -38.41 2.51 -10.65
CA ASN A 467 -37.35 1.76 -10.00
C ASN A 467 -37.24 2.19 -8.53
N GLU A 468 -37.33 1.22 -7.63
CA GLU A 468 -37.24 1.40 -6.19
C GLU A 468 -35.93 0.79 -5.68
N ILE A 469 -35.22 1.52 -4.82
CA ILE A 469 -34.03 1.02 -4.13
C ILE A 469 -34.45 0.53 -2.75
N LEU A 470 -34.29 -0.77 -2.55
CA LEU A 470 -34.67 -1.47 -1.33
C LEU A 470 -33.44 -2.13 -0.70
N LEU A 471 -33.47 -2.29 0.62
CA LEU A 471 -32.56 -3.16 1.35
C LEU A 471 -33.14 -4.56 1.35
N ALA A 472 -32.44 -5.51 0.73
CA ALA A 472 -32.83 -6.91 0.73
C ALA A 472 -31.96 -7.70 1.71
N VAL A 473 -32.62 -8.47 2.59
CA VAL A 473 -31.99 -9.36 3.56
C VAL A 473 -32.48 -10.78 3.31
N GLY A 474 -31.53 -11.71 3.21
CA GLY A 474 -31.79 -13.14 3.11
C GLY A 474 -31.35 -13.82 4.38
N THR A 475 -32.22 -14.65 4.95
CA THR A 475 -32.00 -15.33 6.22
C THR A 475 -32.20 -16.85 6.11
N ALA A 476 -31.77 -17.57 7.14
CA ALA A 476 -32.06 -18.98 7.33
C ALA A 476 -32.37 -19.29 8.79
N TYR A 477 -33.36 -20.14 9.03
CA TYR A 477 -33.62 -20.72 10.34
C TYR A 477 -32.70 -21.93 10.53
N VAL A 478 -31.78 -21.84 11.50
CA VAL A 478 -30.79 -22.89 11.79
C VAL A 478 -31.25 -23.67 13.01
N GLN A 479 -31.97 -24.75 12.78
CA GLN A 479 -32.63 -25.56 13.83
C GLN A 479 -32.04 -26.97 13.99
N GLY A 480 -30.81 -27.19 13.51
CA GLY A 480 -30.17 -28.50 13.46
C GLY A 480 -30.25 -29.16 12.08
N GLU A 481 -29.56 -30.29 11.89
CA GLU A 481 -29.49 -31.01 10.61
C GLU A 481 -30.79 -31.76 10.27
N ASP A 482 -31.47 -32.30 11.29
CA ASP A 482 -32.70 -33.10 11.12
C ASP A 482 -33.93 -32.26 10.73
N VAL A 483 -33.88 -30.95 10.95
CA VAL A 483 -34.99 -30.03 10.62
C VAL A 483 -34.79 -29.48 9.21
N ALA A 484 -35.85 -29.51 8.40
CA ALA A 484 -35.81 -28.97 7.05
C ALA A 484 -35.45 -27.48 7.06
N ALA A 485 -34.38 -27.12 6.35
CA ALA A 485 -33.92 -25.74 6.26
C ALA A 485 -35.01 -24.83 5.66
N ARG A 486 -35.39 -23.78 6.40
CA ARG A 486 -36.27 -22.70 5.94
C ARG A 486 -35.50 -21.40 5.91
N GLY A 487 -35.91 -20.46 5.06
CA GLY A 487 -35.30 -19.14 4.99
C GLY A 487 -36.34 -18.07 4.76
N ARG A 488 -35.99 -16.82 5.04
CA ARG A 488 -36.89 -15.68 4.86
C ARG A 488 -36.24 -14.62 3.99
N VAL A 489 -37.05 -14.03 3.12
CA VAL A 489 -36.66 -12.86 2.33
C VAL A 489 -37.36 -11.65 2.92
N LEU A 490 -36.57 -10.65 3.31
CA LEU A 490 -37.04 -9.39 3.84
C LEU A 490 -36.64 -8.26 2.90
N LEU A 491 -37.60 -7.40 2.55
CA LEU A 491 -37.31 -6.15 1.85
C LEU A 491 -37.71 -4.98 2.73
N PHE A 492 -36.81 -4.01 2.81
CA PHE A 492 -37.06 -2.77 3.52
C PHE A 492 -36.91 -1.56 2.60
N SER A 493 -37.81 -0.60 2.76
CA SER A 493 -37.70 0.72 2.15
C SER A 493 -37.14 1.72 3.16
N PHE A 494 -36.43 2.72 2.64
CA PHE A 494 -35.92 3.81 3.46
C PHE A 494 -36.85 5.02 3.37
N SER A 495 -37.25 5.59 4.51
CA SER A 495 -38.06 6.81 4.58
C SER A 495 -37.41 7.96 3.81
N LYS A 496 -38.20 8.76 3.08
CA LYS A 496 -37.69 9.93 2.33
C LYS A 496 -37.27 11.09 3.26
N THR A 497 -37.80 11.14 4.48
CA THR A 497 -37.55 12.21 5.46
C THR A 497 -36.59 11.73 6.55
N THR A 498 -35.47 12.43 6.70
CA THR A 498 -34.39 12.14 7.68
C THR A 498 -34.70 12.60 9.11
N ASP A 499 -35.81 13.31 9.35
CA ASP A 499 -36.06 14.01 10.61
C ASP A 499 -36.58 13.10 11.75
N ASN A 500 -37.07 11.89 11.45
CA ASN A 500 -37.50 10.93 12.47
C ASN A 500 -36.64 9.66 12.41
N SER A 501 -35.66 9.57 13.31
CA SER A 501 -34.76 8.41 13.45
C SER A 501 -35.49 7.10 13.78
N GLN A 502 -36.66 7.18 14.43
CA GLN A 502 -37.41 5.99 14.84
C GLN A 502 -38.00 5.18 13.68
N ASN A 503 -38.24 5.79 12.51
CA ASN A 503 -38.81 5.13 11.33
C ASN A 503 -37.94 5.33 10.08
N LEU A 504 -36.60 5.25 10.21
CA LEU A 504 -35.72 5.37 9.05
C LEU A 504 -36.02 4.28 8.01
N VAL A 505 -36.36 3.08 8.48
CA VAL A 505 -36.52 1.89 7.66
C VAL A 505 -37.85 1.22 7.98
N SER A 506 -38.61 0.89 6.94
CA SER A 506 -39.89 0.19 7.03
C SER A 506 -39.85 -1.10 6.25
N GLU A 507 -40.30 -2.19 6.88
CA GLU A 507 -40.49 -3.48 6.22
C GLU A 507 -41.63 -3.36 5.20
N VAL A 508 -41.33 -3.65 3.94
CA VAL A 508 -42.32 -3.63 2.85
C VAL A 508 -42.68 -5.03 2.36
N TYR A 509 -41.84 -6.02 2.65
CA TYR A 509 -42.07 -7.41 2.28
C TYR A 509 -41.36 -8.36 3.23
N SER A 510 -42.06 -9.41 3.63
CA SER A 510 -41.52 -10.52 4.42
C SER A 510 -42.21 -11.81 4.03
N LYS A 511 -41.43 -12.79 3.60
CA LYS A 511 -41.96 -14.12 3.23
C LYS A 511 -40.97 -15.22 3.51
N GLU A 512 -41.45 -16.26 4.17
CA GLU A 512 -40.70 -17.52 4.32
C GLU A 512 -40.75 -18.36 3.05
N LEU A 513 -39.61 -18.93 2.70
CA LEU A 513 -39.39 -19.79 1.55
C LEU A 513 -38.72 -21.09 2.00
N LYS A 514 -38.86 -22.13 1.17
CA LYS A 514 -38.21 -23.42 1.40
C LYS A 514 -36.72 -23.32 1.06
N GLY A 515 -35.86 -23.69 1.99
CA GLY A 515 -34.41 -23.56 1.88
C GLY A 515 -33.88 -22.21 2.38
N ALA A 516 -32.62 -22.21 2.81
CA ALA A 516 -31.91 -21.01 3.24
C ALA A 516 -31.77 -19.98 2.10
N ILE A 517 -31.96 -18.69 2.40
CA ILE A 517 -31.74 -17.61 1.44
C ILE A 517 -30.27 -17.18 1.50
N SER A 518 -29.42 -17.88 0.74
CA SER A 518 -27.96 -17.72 0.85
C SER A 518 -27.41 -16.53 0.07
N ALA A 519 -28.06 -16.14 -1.03
CA ALA A 519 -27.62 -15.04 -1.87
C ALA A 519 -28.78 -14.30 -2.54
N LEU A 520 -28.61 -12.98 -2.70
CA LEU A 520 -29.57 -12.06 -3.33
C LEU A 520 -28.83 -11.12 -4.29
N ALA A 521 -29.44 -10.75 -5.40
CA ALA A 521 -28.98 -9.61 -6.21
C ALA A 521 -30.09 -9.02 -7.09
N SER A 522 -29.87 -7.77 -7.51
CA SER A 522 -30.69 -7.13 -8.55
C SER A 522 -30.22 -7.55 -9.95
N LEU A 523 -31.16 -7.92 -10.79
CA LEU A 523 -30.95 -8.27 -12.20
C LEU A 523 -31.98 -7.53 -13.06
N GLN A 524 -31.57 -6.46 -13.75
CA GLN A 524 -32.46 -5.70 -14.65
C GLN A 524 -33.82 -5.36 -14.00
N GLY A 525 -33.81 -4.83 -12.77
CA GLY A 525 -35.04 -4.48 -12.04
C GLY A 525 -35.78 -5.67 -11.41
N HIS A 526 -35.25 -6.88 -11.47
CA HIS A 526 -35.81 -8.07 -10.84
C HIS A 526 -34.94 -8.51 -9.66
N LEU A 527 -35.52 -9.27 -8.73
CA LEU A 527 -34.80 -9.83 -7.59
C LEU A 527 -34.44 -11.29 -7.86
N LEU A 528 -33.15 -11.59 -7.99
CA LEU A 528 -32.65 -12.95 -8.09
C LEU A 528 -32.39 -13.51 -6.70
N ILE A 529 -32.97 -14.67 -6.39
CA ILE A 529 -32.92 -15.29 -5.07
C ILE A 529 -32.34 -16.70 -5.20
N ALA A 530 -31.30 -16.98 -4.42
CA ALA A 530 -30.82 -18.34 -4.19
C ALA A 530 -31.45 -18.90 -2.90
N SER A 531 -32.38 -19.85 -3.06
CA SER A 531 -33.17 -20.48 -1.99
C SER A 531 -32.80 -21.96 -1.91
N GLY A 532 -31.86 -22.30 -1.03
CA GLY A 532 -31.19 -23.60 -1.01
C GLY A 532 -30.62 -23.95 -2.39
N PRO A 533 -31.03 -25.06 -3.02
CA PRO A 533 -30.57 -25.42 -4.37
C PRO A 533 -31.23 -24.57 -5.47
N LYS A 534 -32.40 -23.95 -5.22
CA LYS A 534 -33.18 -23.29 -6.28
C LYS A 534 -32.70 -21.86 -6.52
N ILE A 535 -32.55 -21.50 -7.79
CA ILE A 535 -32.31 -20.11 -8.20
C ILE A 535 -33.54 -19.59 -8.92
N ILE A 536 -34.17 -18.55 -8.39
CA ILE A 536 -35.46 -18.05 -8.88
C ILE A 536 -35.40 -16.53 -9.03
N LEU A 537 -35.79 -16.05 -10.20
CA LEU A 537 -35.94 -14.63 -10.51
C LEU A 537 -37.37 -14.17 -10.22
N HIS A 538 -37.51 -13.12 -9.42
CA HIS A 538 -38.80 -12.58 -9.01
C HIS A 538 -39.03 -11.16 -9.54
N LYS A 539 -40.27 -10.87 -9.94
CA LYS A 539 -40.77 -9.51 -10.19
C LYS A 539 -41.30 -8.90 -8.91
N TRP A 540 -41.10 -7.60 -8.75
CA TRP A 540 -41.62 -6.82 -7.63
C TRP A 540 -42.89 -6.05 -8.04
N THR A 541 -43.98 -6.23 -7.30
CA THR A 541 -45.26 -5.53 -7.56
C THR A 541 -45.47 -4.30 -6.67
N GLY A 542 -44.56 -4.01 -5.75
CA GLY A 542 -44.74 -3.04 -4.66
C GLY A 542 -45.26 -3.66 -3.36
N THR A 543 -45.85 -4.85 -3.44
CA THR A 543 -46.38 -5.58 -2.28
C THR A 543 -45.95 -7.04 -2.24
N GLU A 544 -45.70 -7.66 -3.40
CA GLU A 544 -45.38 -9.07 -3.51
C GLU A 544 -44.22 -9.35 -4.48
N LEU A 545 -43.55 -10.47 -4.24
CA LEU A 545 -42.58 -11.06 -5.15
C LEU A 545 -43.20 -12.23 -5.91
N ILE A 546 -43.25 -12.12 -7.24
CA ILE A 546 -43.81 -13.13 -8.14
C ILE A 546 -42.67 -13.80 -8.90
N GLY A 547 -42.55 -15.13 -8.78
CA GLY A 547 -41.55 -15.90 -9.53
C GLY A 547 -41.83 -15.90 -11.02
N VAL A 548 -40.80 -15.58 -11.82
CA VAL A 548 -40.91 -15.43 -13.28
C VAL A 548 -40.07 -16.46 -14.02
N ALA A 549 -38.90 -16.75 -13.49
CA ALA A 549 -37.98 -17.69 -14.07
C ALA A 549 -37.25 -18.44 -12.97
N PHE A 550 -36.83 -19.66 -13.27
CA PHE A 550 -36.04 -20.46 -12.37
C PHE A 550 -34.95 -21.20 -13.17
N PHE A 551 -33.95 -21.68 -12.45
CA PHE A 551 -32.87 -22.47 -13.03
C PHE A 551 -33.03 -23.96 -12.68
N ASP A 552 -33.07 -24.81 -13.71
CA ASP A 552 -33.40 -26.23 -13.61
C ASP A 552 -32.26 -27.13 -13.11
N ALA A 553 -31.00 -26.68 -13.17
CA ALA A 553 -29.82 -27.50 -12.84
C ALA A 553 -29.10 -26.96 -11.60
N PRO A 554 -29.67 -27.18 -10.39
CA PRO A 554 -29.32 -26.40 -9.23
C PRO A 554 -27.88 -26.63 -8.73
N PRO A 555 -27.19 -25.57 -8.25
CA PRO A 555 -26.05 -25.73 -7.36
C PRO A 555 -26.48 -26.42 -6.05
N LEU A 556 -25.53 -26.97 -5.30
CA LEU A 556 -25.77 -27.53 -3.98
C LEU A 556 -26.09 -26.39 -2.97
N TYR A 557 -25.22 -25.38 -2.93
CA TYR A 557 -25.39 -24.21 -2.08
C TYR A 557 -24.61 -23.03 -2.64
N VAL A 558 -25.31 -21.93 -2.94
CA VAL A 558 -24.67 -20.73 -3.50
C VAL A 558 -24.00 -19.94 -2.38
N VAL A 559 -22.68 -19.82 -2.46
CA VAL A 559 -21.86 -19.01 -1.54
C VAL A 559 -21.62 -17.60 -2.09
N SER A 560 -21.66 -17.44 -3.40
CA SER A 560 -21.35 -16.17 -4.07
C SER A 560 -22.23 -15.98 -5.30
N LEU A 561 -22.76 -14.77 -5.47
CA LEU A 561 -23.63 -14.42 -6.58
C LEU A 561 -23.29 -13.01 -7.04
N ASN A 562 -22.84 -12.89 -8.28
CA ASN A 562 -22.47 -11.61 -8.89
C ASN A 562 -23.09 -11.47 -10.28
N ILE A 563 -23.36 -10.23 -10.68
CA ILE A 563 -24.07 -9.91 -11.91
C ILE A 563 -23.32 -8.83 -12.70
N VAL A 564 -23.29 -8.99 -14.03
CA VAL A 564 -22.89 -7.97 -15.01
C VAL A 564 -23.93 -7.97 -16.12
N LYS A 565 -24.64 -6.84 -16.30
CA LYS A 565 -25.71 -6.72 -17.30
C LYS A 565 -26.76 -7.84 -17.12
N ASN A 566 -26.79 -8.82 -18.02
CA ASN A 566 -27.67 -9.99 -17.98
C ASN A 566 -26.92 -11.31 -17.66
N PHE A 567 -25.63 -11.24 -17.39
CA PHE A 567 -24.81 -12.38 -17.02
C PHE A 567 -24.75 -12.55 -15.51
N ILE A 568 -24.87 -13.80 -15.06
CA ILE A 568 -24.91 -14.19 -13.65
C ILE A 568 -23.79 -15.18 -13.42
N LEU A 569 -22.98 -14.94 -12.40
CA LEU A 569 -21.94 -15.85 -11.94
C LEU A 569 -22.31 -16.34 -10.54
N LEU A 570 -22.47 -17.65 -10.42
CA LEU A 570 -22.72 -18.34 -9.15
C LEU A 570 -21.47 -19.10 -8.74
N GLY A 571 -21.09 -18.98 -7.48
CA GLY A 571 -20.14 -19.87 -6.82
C GLY A 571 -20.89 -20.88 -5.96
N ASP A 572 -20.58 -22.16 -6.13
CA ASP A 572 -21.11 -23.26 -5.34
C ASP A 572 -20.10 -23.70 -4.27
N ILE A 573 -20.61 -24.11 -3.11
CA ILE A 573 -19.79 -24.56 -1.98
C ILE A 573 -18.83 -25.71 -2.33
N HIS A 574 -19.15 -26.58 -3.31
CA HIS A 574 -18.35 -27.76 -3.68
C HIS A 574 -18.15 -27.98 -5.19
N LYS A 575 -19.04 -27.43 -6.03
CA LYS A 575 -19.11 -27.65 -7.49
C LYS A 575 -18.64 -26.44 -8.29
N SER A 576 -17.63 -25.73 -7.77
CA SER A 576 -16.97 -24.63 -8.48
C SER A 576 -17.99 -23.54 -8.92
N ILE A 577 -17.94 -23.08 -10.16
CA ILE A 577 -18.72 -21.95 -10.65
C ILE A 577 -19.68 -22.29 -11.80
N TYR A 578 -20.80 -21.57 -11.83
CA TYR A 578 -21.83 -21.64 -12.86
C TYR A 578 -21.99 -20.28 -13.52
N PHE A 579 -21.95 -20.23 -14.85
CA PHE A 579 -22.11 -19.02 -15.64
C PHE A 579 -23.42 -19.05 -16.41
N LEU A 580 -24.35 -18.19 -16.03
CA LEU A 580 -25.70 -18.14 -16.58
C LEU A 580 -25.94 -16.82 -17.32
N SER A 581 -26.93 -16.83 -18.20
CA SER A 581 -27.46 -15.65 -18.87
C SER A 581 -28.97 -15.62 -18.74
N TRP A 582 -29.45 -14.44 -18.33
CA TRP A 582 -30.85 -14.09 -18.36
C TRP A 582 -31.26 -13.65 -19.76
N LYS A 583 -32.33 -14.29 -20.25
CA LYS A 583 -32.98 -13.96 -21.51
C LYS A 583 -34.39 -13.50 -21.19
N GLU A 584 -34.62 -12.21 -21.35
CA GLU A 584 -35.93 -11.59 -21.16
C GLU A 584 -36.96 -12.18 -22.16
N GLN A 585 -36.54 -12.39 -23.40
CA GLN A 585 -37.30 -13.15 -24.40
C GLN A 585 -37.41 -14.61 -23.97
N GLY A 586 -38.63 -15.02 -23.60
CA GLY A 586 -38.92 -16.36 -23.11
C GLY A 586 -38.75 -16.55 -21.60
N ALA A 587 -38.41 -15.49 -20.85
CA ALA A 587 -38.34 -15.48 -19.39
C ALA A 587 -37.58 -16.69 -18.79
N GLN A 588 -36.36 -16.94 -19.27
CA GLN A 588 -35.57 -18.11 -18.83
C GLN A 588 -34.17 -17.73 -18.33
N LEU A 589 -33.71 -18.47 -17.32
CA LEU A 589 -32.33 -18.49 -16.87
C LEU A 589 -31.59 -19.63 -17.58
N SER A 590 -30.73 -19.28 -18.54
CA SER A 590 -29.99 -20.26 -19.34
C SER A 590 -28.56 -20.45 -18.82
N LEU A 591 -28.17 -21.70 -18.57
CA LEU A 591 -26.76 -22.05 -18.32
C LEU A 591 -25.97 -21.85 -19.60
N LEU A 592 -24.96 -20.98 -19.58
CA LEU A 592 -24.02 -20.84 -20.68
C LEU A 592 -22.91 -21.88 -20.57
N ALA A 593 -22.28 -21.93 -19.40
CA ALA A 593 -21.19 -22.85 -19.11
C ALA A 593 -21.05 -23.07 -17.61
N LYS A 594 -20.37 -24.13 -17.22
CA LYS A 594 -19.90 -24.33 -15.84
C LYS A 594 -18.52 -24.93 -15.82
N ASP A 595 -17.87 -24.85 -14.68
CA ASP A 595 -16.73 -25.71 -14.41
C ASP A 595 -17.23 -27.09 -13.96
N PHE A 596 -16.54 -28.13 -14.41
CA PHE A 596 -16.83 -29.52 -14.03
C PHE A 596 -15.82 -30.03 -12.99
N GLY A 597 -14.82 -29.21 -12.64
CA GLY A 597 -13.91 -29.46 -11.54
C GLY A 597 -14.61 -29.44 -10.17
N TYR A 598 -13.92 -29.99 -9.18
CA TYR A 598 -14.27 -29.86 -7.78
C TYR A 598 -13.45 -28.73 -7.18
N LEU A 599 -14.11 -27.65 -6.83
CA LEU A 599 -13.50 -26.48 -6.22
C LEU A 599 -14.49 -25.94 -5.19
N ASP A 600 -14.02 -25.86 -3.95
CA ASP A 600 -14.81 -25.38 -2.83
C ASP A 600 -14.74 -23.85 -2.81
N CYS A 601 -15.77 -23.22 -3.35
CA CYS A 601 -15.76 -21.77 -3.63
C CYS A 601 -15.88 -20.96 -2.34
N PHE A 602 -15.12 -19.86 -2.25
CA PHE A 602 -15.28 -18.84 -1.23
C PHE A 602 -15.96 -17.59 -1.79
N ALA A 603 -15.42 -17.04 -2.88
CA ALA A 603 -15.97 -15.86 -3.54
C ALA A 603 -15.78 -15.93 -5.04
N THR A 604 -16.70 -15.34 -5.78
CA THR A 604 -16.58 -15.12 -7.22
C THR A 604 -16.67 -13.64 -7.55
N GLU A 605 -16.19 -13.24 -8.72
CA GLU A 605 -16.47 -11.93 -9.33
C GLU A 605 -16.08 -11.90 -10.82
N PHE A 606 -16.59 -10.93 -11.57
CA PHE A 606 -16.22 -10.67 -12.95
C PHE A 606 -15.00 -9.75 -13.08
N LEU A 607 -13.95 -10.20 -13.77
CA LEU A 607 -12.83 -9.34 -14.18
C LEU A 607 -13.12 -8.77 -15.59
N ILE A 608 -13.13 -7.45 -15.74
CA ILE A 608 -13.50 -6.76 -16.97
C ILE A 608 -12.26 -6.08 -17.55
N ASP A 609 -11.88 -6.49 -18.76
CA ASP A 609 -10.80 -5.89 -19.54
C ASP A 609 -11.31 -5.47 -20.92
N GLY A 610 -11.84 -4.24 -20.99
CA GLY A 610 -12.42 -3.70 -22.22
C GLY A 610 -13.62 -4.54 -22.69
N SER A 611 -13.43 -5.29 -23.78
CA SER A 611 -14.43 -6.21 -24.33
C SER A 611 -14.35 -7.63 -23.76
N THR A 612 -13.29 -7.95 -23.03
CA THR A 612 -13.07 -9.27 -22.45
C THR A 612 -13.68 -9.36 -21.05
N LEU A 613 -14.56 -10.34 -20.85
CA LEU A 613 -15.15 -10.66 -19.57
C LEU A 613 -14.58 -11.99 -19.07
N SER A 614 -13.91 -11.99 -17.93
CA SER A 614 -13.38 -13.19 -17.28
C SER A 614 -14.08 -13.45 -15.95
N LEU A 615 -14.10 -14.71 -15.52
CA LEU A 615 -14.80 -15.18 -14.33
C LEU A 615 -13.76 -15.58 -13.28
N VAL A 616 -13.72 -14.88 -12.16
CA VAL A 616 -12.74 -15.12 -11.11
C VAL A 616 -13.38 -15.89 -9.96
N VAL A 617 -12.65 -16.84 -9.41
CA VAL A 617 -13.04 -17.60 -8.23
C VAL A 617 -11.88 -17.71 -7.25
N SER A 618 -12.18 -17.62 -5.95
CA SER A 618 -11.28 -18.02 -4.86
C SER A 618 -11.76 -19.32 -4.20
N ASP A 619 -10.80 -20.12 -3.74
CA ASP A 619 -11.09 -21.43 -3.14
C ASP A 619 -10.57 -21.60 -1.70
N GLU A 620 -10.97 -22.70 -1.06
CA GLU A 620 -10.50 -23.13 0.26
C GLU A 620 -8.98 -23.36 0.30
N GLN A 621 -8.37 -23.73 -0.82
CA GLN A 621 -6.93 -23.95 -0.93
C GLN A 621 -6.13 -22.64 -1.13
N LYS A 622 -6.79 -21.48 -0.93
CA LYS A 622 -6.18 -20.15 -0.99
C LYS A 622 -5.66 -19.78 -2.39
N ASN A 623 -6.23 -20.40 -3.42
CA ASN A 623 -5.97 -20.06 -4.81
C ASN A 623 -6.99 -19.04 -5.31
N ILE A 624 -6.57 -18.30 -6.34
CA ILE A 624 -7.43 -17.59 -7.26
C ILE A 624 -7.29 -18.26 -8.62
N GLN A 625 -8.42 -18.56 -9.26
CA GLN A 625 -8.47 -19.07 -10.63
C GLN A 625 -9.33 -18.15 -11.49
N ILE A 626 -8.88 -17.91 -12.71
CA ILE A 626 -9.57 -17.07 -13.69
C ILE A 626 -10.01 -17.96 -14.85
N PHE A 627 -11.32 -18.08 -15.01
CA PHE A 627 -11.96 -18.79 -16.11
C PHE A 627 -12.40 -17.83 -17.21
N TYR A 628 -12.53 -18.37 -18.41
CA TYR A 628 -13.10 -17.67 -19.55
C TYR A 628 -14.09 -18.54 -20.31
N TYR A 629 -15.14 -17.92 -20.86
CA TYR A 629 -16.16 -18.57 -21.67
C TYR A 629 -15.80 -18.51 -23.15
N ALA A 630 -15.32 -19.63 -23.71
CA ALA A 630 -14.87 -19.73 -25.10
C ALA A 630 -15.67 -20.76 -25.91
N PRO A 631 -16.91 -20.45 -26.33
CA PRO A 631 -17.79 -21.42 -27.01
C PRO A 631 -17.28 -21.90 -28.37
N LYS A 632 -16.38 -21.14 -29.00
CA LYS A 632 -15.78 -21.47 -30.29
C LYS A 632 -14.63 -22.49 -30.18
N MET A 633 -14.09 -22.70 -28.98
CA MET A 633 -12.97 -23.62 -28.74
C MET A 633 -13.50 -25.05 -28.55
N SER A 634 -12.81 -26.05 -29.12
CA SER A 634 -13.21 -27.46 -28.97
C SER A 634 -13.09 -27.95 -27.51
N GLU A 635 -12.08 -27.46 -26.78
CA GLU A 635 -11.83 -27.80 -25.37
C GLU A 635 -12.97 -27.41 -24.43
N SER A 636 -13.78 -26.41 -24.80
CA SER A 636 -14.93 -25.95 -24.03
C SER A 636 -16.18 -26.83 -24.22
N TRP A 637 -16.07 -27.94 -24.95
CA TRP A 637 -17.19 -28.85 -25.25
C TRP A 637 -18.37 -28.10 -25.87
N LYS A 638 -18.10 -27.37 -26.96
CA LYS A 638 -19.08 -26.49 -27.63
C LYS A 638 -19.66 -25.42 -26.70
N GLY A 639 -18.84 -24.92 -25.77
CA GLY A 639 -19.20 -23.86 -24.82
C GLY A 639 -19.75 -24.33 -23.48
N GLN A 640 -20.06 -25.60 -23.27
CA GLN A 640 -20.62 -26.06 -21.99
C GLN A 640 -19.62 -26.00 -20.82
N LYS A 641 -18.33 -26.09 -21.11
CA LYS A 641 -17.24 -26.12 -20.13
C LYS A 641 -16.48 -24.80 -20.10
N LEU A 642 -16.30 -24.25 -18.89
CA LEU A 642 -15.41 -23.12 -18.65
C LEU A 642 -13.93 -23.54 -18.73
N LEU A 643 -13.09 -22.67 -19.29
CA LEU A 643 -11.65 -22.93 -19.45
C LEU A 643 -10.84 -22.08 -18.47
N SER A 644 -9.94 -22.71 -17.73
CA SER A 644 -8.96 -22.01 -16.88
C SER A 644 -7.95 -21.26 -17.76
N ARG A 645 -7.79 -19.96 -17.51
CA ARG A 645 -6.87 -19.07 -18.23
C ARG A 645 -5.70 -18.62 -17.34
N ALA A 646 -5.92 -18.56 -16.03
CA ALA A 646 -4.89 -18.17 -15.09
C ALA A 646 -5.15 -18.79 -13.72
N GLU A 647 -4.07 -19.11 -13.01
CA GLU A 647 -4.08 -19.66 -11.66
C GLU A 647 -3.02 -18.95 -10.81
N PHE A 648 -3.34 -18.66 -9.55
CA PHE A 648 -2.42 -18.00 -8.64
C PHE A 648 -2.72 -18.37 -7.18
N HIS A 649 -1.72 -18.90 -6.47
CA HIS A 649 -1.85 -19.16 -5.04
C HIS A 649 -1.56 -17.88 -4.23
N VAL A 650 -2.57 -17.37 -3.54
CA VAL A 650 -2.49 -16.12 -2.76
C VAL A 650 -1.77 -16.36 -1.43
N GLY A 651 -2.03 -17.51 -0.80
CA GLY A 651 -1.53 -17.86 0.54
C GLY A 651 -2.48 -17.52 1.70
N ALA A 652 -3.63 -16.91 1.41
CA ALA A 652 -4.69 -16.62 2.37
C ALA A 652 -6.07 -16.80 1.72
N HIS A 653 -7.10 -17.10 2.53
CA HIS A 653 -8.46 -17.25 2.02
C HIS A 653 -9.03 -15.89 1.61
N VAL A 654 -9.52 -15.80 0.38
CA VAL A 654 -10.14 -14.59 -0.17
C VAL A 654 -11.66 -14.73 -0.07
N THR A 655 -12.31 -13.89 0.73
CA THR A 655 -13.74 -14.01 1.07
C THR A 655 -14.64 -13.05 0.31
N LYS A 656 -14.07 -11.97 -0.23
CA LYS A 656 -14.85 -10.98 -0.98
C LYS A 656 -13.99 -10.27 -2.01
N PHE A 657 -14.54 -10.13 -3.20
CA PHE A 657 -14.06 -9.26 -4.27
C PHE A 657 -14.94 -8.01 -4.38
N MET A 658 -14.34 -6.92 -4.82
CA MET A 658 -14.97 -5.66 -5.16
C MET A 658 -14.36 -5.15 -6.47
N ARG A 659 -15.23 -4.91 -7.46
CA ARG A 659 -14.83 -4.33 -8.74
C ARG A 659 -14.65 -2.83 -8.60
N LEU A 660 -13.49 -2.32 -9.00
CA LEU A 660 -13.18 -0.90 -9.04
C LEU A 660 -12.66 -0.54 -10.43
N GLN A 661 -13.17 0.56 -10.99
CA GLN A 661 -12.76 1.03 -12.30
C GLN A 661 -11.32 1.53 -12.22
N MET A 662 -10.46 1.07 -13.13
CA MET A 662 -9.08 1.53 -13.20
C MET A 662 -9.02 2.98 -13.68
N LEU A 663 -8.13 3.76 -13.08
CA LEU A 663 -7.85 5.11 -13.54
C LEU A 663 -7.15 5.08 -14.90
N SER A 664 -7.44 6.07 -15.74
CA SER A 664 -6.74 6.21 -17.03
C SER A 664 -5.28 6.56 -16.79
N THR A 665 -4.37 5.86 -17.48
CA THR A 665 -2.92 6.12 -17.44
C THR A 665 -2.45 7.02 -18.58
N SER A 666 -3.36 7.43 -19.48
CA SER A 666 -3.04 8.09 -20.76
C SER A 666 -2.66 9.59 -20.70
N ASP A 667 -2.57 10.21 -19.53
CA ASP A 667 -2.42 11.67 -19.41
C ASP A 667 -1.00 12.20 -19.66
N ARG A 668 -0.08 11.40 -20.22
CA ARG A 668 1.34 11.80 -20.32
C ARG A 668 1.93 12.08 -21.69
N SER A 669 1.25 11.88 -22.84
CA SER A 669 1.94 12.20 -24.12
C SER A 669 1.11 12.38 -25.40
N SER A 670 -0.21 12.59 -25.35
CA SER A 670 -1.01 12.75 -26.57
C SER A 670 -2.11 13.80 -26.42
N ALA A 671 -1.88 14.97 -27.00
CA ALA A 671 -2.88 16.03 -27.19
C ALA A 671 -3.88 15.70 -28.34
N ALA A 672 -4.23 14.42 -28.53
CA ALA A 672 -5.29 14.00 -29.45
C ALA A 672 -6.53 13.60 -28.63
N PRO A 673 -7.64 14.36 -28.70
CA PRO A 673 -8.87 13.99 -28.03
C PRO A 673 -9.54 12.88 -28.85
N GLY A 674 -9.29 11.61 -28.52
CA GLY A 674 -9.99 10.50 -29.18
C GLY A 674 -9.50 9.08 -28.85
N SER A 675 -10.37 8.33 -28.18
CA SER A 675 -10.72 6.91 -28.44
C SER A 675 -10.30 5.75 -27.52
N ASP A 676 -9.43 5.89 -26.51
CA ASP A 676 -9.02 4.71 -25.70
C ASP A 676 -9.36 4.78 -24.20
N LYS A 677 -10.60 5.14 -23.86
CA LYS A 677 -11.15 4.77 -22.53
C LYS A 677 -11.45 3.28 -22.53
N THR A 678 -10.41 2.45 -22.43
CA THR A 678 -10.61 1.00 -22.24
C THR A 678 -11.29 0.81 -20.88
N ASN A 679 -12.51 0.30 -20.91
CA ASN A 679 -13.32 0.11 -19.72
C ASN A 679 -12.75 -1.07 -18.90
N ARG A 680 -11.74 -0.81 -18.08
CA ARG A 680 -11.03 -1.80 -17.26
C ARG A 680 -11.46 -1.68 -15.81
N PHE A 681 -11.72 -2.83 -15.19
CA PHE A 681 -12.01 -2.94 -13.78
C PHE A 681 -11.04 -3.92 -13.14
N ALA A 682 -10.37 -3.49 -12.08
CA ALA A 682 -9.61 -4.38 -11.22
C ALA A 682 -10.50 -4.95 -10.12
N LEU A 683 -10.04 -6.03 -9.52
CA LEU A 683 -10.68 -6.69 -8.39
C LEU A 683 -9.89 -6.44 -7.12
N LEU A 684 -10.37 -5.53 -6.29
CA LEU A 684 -9.90 -5.42 -4.90
C LEU A 684 -10.48 -6.60 -4.11
N PHE A 685 -9.68 -7.22 -3.25
CA PHE A 685 -10.15 -8.33 -2.44
C PHE A 685 -9.62 -8.30 -1.02
N GLY A 686 -10.45 -8.77 -0.09
CA GLY A 686 -10.09 -8.94 1.32
C GLY A 686 -9.76 -10.39 1.64
N THR A 687 -8.77 -10.60 2.51
CA THR A 687 -8.39 -11.92 3.02
C THR A 687 -8.79 -12.10 4.47
N LEU A 688 -8.97 -13.35 4.92
CA LEU A 688 -9.24 -13.66 6.34
C LEU A 688 -8.10 -13.24 7.28
N ASP A 689 -6.88 -13.14 6.79
CA ASP A 689 -5.70 -12.72 7.57
C ASP A 689 -5.60 -11.18 7.71
N GLY A 690 -6.59 -10.44 7.20
CA GLY A 690 -6.66 -8.97 7.32
C GLY A 690 -5.88 -8.20 6.25
N SER A 691 -5.34 -8.87 5.24
CA SER A 691 -4.70 -8.21 4.09
C SER A 691 -5.72 -7.85 3.01
N ILE A 692 -5.42 -6.77 2.28
CA ILE A 692 -6.14 -6.34 1.07
C ILE A 692 -5.21 -6.55 -0.12
N GLY A 693 -5.72 -7.18 -1.17
CA GLY A 693 -5.00 -7.40 -2.43
C GLY A 693 -5.80 -6.90 -3.63
N CYS A 694 -5.16 -6.88 -4.80
CA CYS A 694 -5.76 -6.45 -6.05
C CYS A 694 -5.36 -7.38 -7.20
N VAL A 695 -6.32 -7.74 -8.05
CA VAL A 695 -6.08 -8.37 -9.37
C VAL A 695 -6.47 -7.36 -10.44
N ALA A 696 -5.50 -6.89 -11.22
CA ALA A 696 -5.71 -5.94 -12.30
C ALA A 696 -5.39 -6.58 -13.66
N PRO A 697 -6.20 -6.32 -14.71
CA PRO A 697 -5.87 -6.74 -16.06
C PRO A 697 -4.67 -5.96 -16.61
N LEU A 698 -3.88 -6.60 -17.48
CA LEU A 698 -2.72 -6.02 -18.15
C LEU A 698 -2.81 -6.24 -19.65
N ASP A 699 -2.29 -5.29 -20.42
CA ASP A 699 -2.03 -5.48 -21.84
C ASP A 699 -1.02 -6.61 -22.07
N GLU A 700 -1.22 -7.40 -23.12
CA GLU A 700 -0.38 -8.57 -23.44
C GLU A 700 1.12 -8.20 -23.52
N LEU A 701 1.46 -7.06 -24.15
CA LEU A 701 2.86 -6.62 -24.26
C LEU A 701 3.48 -6.32 -22.88
N THR A 702 2.73 -5.61 -22.03
CA THR A 702 3.16 -5.27 -20.66
C THR A 702 3.28 -6.53 -19.82
N PHE A 703 2.30 -7.44 -19.90
CA PHE A 703 2.34 -8.74 -19.22
C PHE A 703 3.58 -9.55 -19.61
N ARG A 704 3.87 -9.71 -20.91
CA ARG A 704 5.04 -10.47 -21.39
C ARG A 704 6.37 -9.88 -20.90
N ARG A 705 6.47 -8.55 -20.90
CA ARG A 705 7.64 -7.83 -20.39
C ARG A 705 7.83 -8.09 -18.90
N LEU A 706 6.79 -7.85 -18.09
CA LEU A 706 6.84 -8.04 -16.64
C LEU A 706 7.04 -9.51 -16.25
N GLN A 707 6.43 -10.45 -16.98
CA GLN A 707 6.65 -11.88 -16.78
C GLN A 707 8.11 -12.28 -17.01
N SER A 708 8.76 -11.70 -18.02
CA SER A 708 10.17 -11.96 -18.31
C SER A 708 11.09 -11.37 -17.23
N VAL A 709 10.79 -10.16 -16.74
CA VAL A 709 11.47 -9.55 -15.59
C VAL A 709 11.29 -10.42 -14.34
N GLN A 710 10.06 -10.86 -14.05
CA GLN A 710 9.77 -11.72 -12.90
C GLN A 710 10.63 -12.99 -12.89
N LYS A 711 10.78 -13.66 -14.04
CA LYS A 711 11.63 -14.86 -14.15
C LYS A 711 13.08 -14.59 -13.75
N LYS A 712 13.62 -13.43 -14.13
CA LYS A 712 14.99 -13.02 -13.75
C LYS A 712 15.10 -12.65 -12.27
N LEU A 713 14.06 -12.02 -11.72
CA LEU A 713 14.03 -11.65 -10.29
C LEU A 713 14.01 -12.86 -9.35
N VAL A 714 13.49 -14.01 -9.78
CA VAL A 714 13.54 -15.24 -8.96
C VAL A 714 14.98 -15.61 -8.62
N ASP A 715 15.92 -15.43 -9.55
CA ASP A 715 17.32 -15.79 -9.35
C ASP A 715 18.16 -14.62 -8.82
N ALA A 716 17.82 -13.38 -9.20
CA ALA A 716 18.58 -12.19 -8.83
C ALA A 716 18.32 -11.70 -7.39
N VAL A 717 17.11 -11.91 -6.86
CA VAL A 717 16.73 -11.41 -5.53
C VAL A 717 16.97 -12.50 -4.47
N PRO A 718 17.66 -12.21 -3.36
CA PRO A 718 17.72 -13.12 -2.23
C PRO A 718 16.36 -13.19 -1.53
N HIS A 719 15.76 -14.38 -1.51
CA HIS A 719 14.46 -14.60 -0.87
C HIS A 719 14.61 -14.91 0.62
N VAL A 720 13.75 -14.29 1.44
CA VAL A 720 13.70 -14.55 2.87
C VAL A 720 13.49 -16.04 3.13
N ALA A 721 14.30 -16.61 4.03
CA ALA A 721 14.32 -18.03 4.35
C ALA A 721 14.59 -18.98 3.15
N GLY A 722 15.13 -18.48 2.03
CA GLY A 722 15.42 -19.28 0.84
C GLY A 722 14.19 -19.84 0.14
N LEU A 723 13.00 -19.28 0.39
CA LEU A 723 11.75 -19.74 -0.21
C LEU A 723 11.69 -19.37 -1.70
N ASN A 724 11.25 -20.32 -2.54
CA ASN A 724 11.08 -20.04 -3.97
C ASN A 724 9.69 -19.41 -4.22
N PRO A 725 9.63 -18.12 -4.65
CA PRO A 725 8.35 -17.45 -4.89
C PRO A 725 7.54 -18.10 -6.02
N ARG A 726 8.19 -18.66 -7.06
CA ARG A 726 7.50 -19.33 -8.15
C ARG A 726 6.77 -20.59 -7.67
N SER A 727 7.46 -21.43 -6.88
CA SER A 727 6.86 -22.63 -6.30
C SER A 727 5.74 -22.29 -5.31
N PHE A 728 5.86 -21.18 -4.60
CA PHE A 728 4.80 -20.71 -3.70
C PHE A 728 3.51 -20.34 -4.46
N ARG A 729 3.62 -19.66 -5.61
CA ARG A 729 2.46 -19.18 -6.41
C ARG A 729 1.77 -20.25 -7.26
N GLN A 730 2.31 -21.46 -7.34
CA GLN A 730 1.68 -22.57 -8.05
C GLN A 730 0.35 -22.99 -7.39
N PHE A 731 -0.62 -23.36 -8.22
CA PHE A 731 -1.93 -23.84 -7.80
C PHE A 731 -1.81 -25.02 -6.82
N ARG A 732 -2.60 -24.99 -5.74
CA ARG A 732 -2.63 -26.05 -4.72
C ARG A 732 -3.89 -26.89 -4.86
N SER A 733 -3.72 -28.20 -5.06
CA SER A 733 -4.84 -29.13 -5.28
C SER A 733 -4.95 -30.28 -4.28
N CYS A 734 -4.30 -30.20 -3.11
CA CYS A 734 -4.34 -31.16 -1.98
C CYS A 734 -4.62 -32.63 -2.38
N GLY A 735 -3.67 -33.25 -3.09
CA GLY A 735 -3.74 -34.67 -3.45
C GLY A 735 -4.60 -35.01 -4.68
N LYS A 736 -5.33 -34.03 -5.25
CA LYS A 736 -6.07 -34.21 -6.50
C LYS A 736 -5.14 -33.94 -7.69
N ALA A 737 -5.22 -34.80 -8.71
CA ALA A 737 -4.51 -34.59 -9.97
C ALA A 737 -4.99 -33.28 -10.61
N HIS A 738 -4.09 -32.31 -10.73
CA HIS A 738 -4.33 -31.03 -11.38
C HIS A 738 -3.39 -30.88 -12.56
N ARG A 739 -3.92 -30.52 -13.73
CA ARG A 739 -3.07 -30.13 -14.85
C ARG A 739 -2.73 -28.66 -14.65
N PRO A 740 -1.45 -28.28 -14.54
CA PRO A 740 -1.07 -26.90 -14.33
C PRO A 740 -1.72 -26.00 -15.39
N GLY A 741 -2.46 -24.99 -14.93
CA GLY A 741 -3.03 -23.99 -15.82
C GLY A 741 -1.96 -23.06 -16.39
N PRO A 742 -2.33 -22.17 -17.32
CA PRO A 742 -1.40 -21.20 -17.86
C PRO A 742 -0.89 -20.22 -16.77
N GLU A 743 0.42 -19.99 -16.71
CA GLU A 743 1.06 -19.00 -15.84
C GLU A 743 0.79 -17.57 -16.37
N SER A 744 -0.46 -17.10 -16.26
CA SER A 744 -0.93 -15.82 -16.84
C SER A 744 -1.11 -14.69 -15.82
N ILE A 745 -0.56 -14.84 -14.60
CA ILE A 745 -0.59 -13.80 -13.56
C ILE A 745 0.86 -13.50 -13.13
N VAL A 746 1.19 -12.21 -13.06
CA VAL A 746 2.47 -11.73 -12.51
C VAL A 746 2.30 -11.34 -11.05
N ASP A 747 3.34 -11.56 -10.23
CA ASP A 747 3.37 -11.21 -8.81
C ASP A 747 3.99 -9.82 -8.61
N CYS A 748 3.14 -8.82 -8.38
CA CYS A 748 3.59 -7.46 -8.10
C CYS A 748 4.46 -7.34 -6.84
N LYS A 749 4.33 -8.24 -5.85
CA LYS A 749 5.22 -8.24 -4.68
C LYS A 749 6.64 -8.67 -5.03
N LEU A 750 6.81 -9.57 -6.00
CA LEU A 750 8.15 -9.91 -6.49
C LEU A 750 8.68 -8.79 -7.39
N LEU A 751 7.85 -8.25 -8.26
CA LEU A 751 8.24 -7.15 -9.16
C LEU A 751 8.67 -5.89 -8.43
N SER A 752 8.10 -5.58 -7.25
CA SER A 752 8.54 -4.42 -6.45
C SER A 752 9.99 -4.51 -5.97
N HIS A 753 10.56 -5.72 -5.90
CA HIS A 753 11.98 -5.90 -5.56
C HIS A 753 12.92 -5.41 -6.67
N TYR A 754 12.45 -5.28 -7.91
CA TYR A 754 13.26 -4.74 -9.00
C TYR A 754 13.80 -3.34 -8.66
N GLU A 755 12.97 -2.48 -8.04
CA GLU A 755 13.41 -1.14 -7.65
C GLU A 755 14.45 -1.16 -6.54
N MET A 756 14.45 -2.21 -5.70
CA MET A 756 15.38 -2.39 -4.59
C MET A 756 16.75 -2.92 -5.01
N LEU A 757 16.88 -3.43 -6.24
CA LEU A 757 18.17 -3.82 -6.80
C LEU A 757 19.06 -2.60 -7.04
N PRO A 758 20.39 -2.77 -7.04
CA PRO A 758 21.31 -1.75 -7.52
C PRO A 758 21.01 -1.34 -8.97
N LEU A 759 21.30 -0.08 -9.31
CA LEU A 759 21.04 0.50 -10.62
C LEU A 759 21.68 -0.32 -11.76
N GLU A 760 22.89 -0.81 -11.54
CA GLU A 760 23.63 -1.62 -12.50
C GLU A 760 22.90 -2.94 -12.80
N GLU A 761 22.43 -3.64 -11.76
CA GLU A 761 21.67 -4.88 -11.89
C GLU A 761 20.30 -4.65 -12.54
N GLN A 762 19.63 -3.53 -12.23
CA GLN A 762 18.39 -3.15 -12.91
C GLN A 762 18.60 -3.01 -14.42
N VAL A 763 19.66 -2.30 -14.83
CA VAL A 763 20.01 -2.10 -16.24
C VAL A 763 20.37 -3.43 -16.90
N GLU A 764 21.16 -4.27 -16.23
CA GLU A 764 21.54 -5.58 -16.73
C GLU A 764 20.32 -6.48 -16.97
N ILE A 765 19.42 -6.58 -15.98
CA ILE A 765 18.19 -7.37 -16.11
C ILE A 765 17.30 -6.83 -17.24
N ALA A 766 17.18 -5.50 -17.36
CA ALA A 766 16.42 -4.89 -18.44
C ALA A 766 17.00 -5.26 -19.81
N GLN A 767 18.32 -5.21 -19.99
CA GLN A 767 19.01 -5.61 -21.21
C GLN A 767 18.82 -7.11 -21.52
N GLN A 768 18.94 -7.97 -20.51
CA GLN A 768 18.71 -9.43 -20.66
C GLN A 768 17.27 -9.76 -21.12
N VAL A 769 16.30 -8.92 -20.76
CA VAL A 769 14.88 -9.05 -21.15
C VAL A 769 14.58 -8.30 -22.47
N ALA A 770 15.59 -7.73 -23.12
CA ALA A 770 15.47 -6.91 -24.34
C ALA A 770 14.51 -5.72 -24.17
N THR A 771 14.62 -5.03 -23.03
CA THR A 771 13.86 -3.81 -22.72
C THR A 771 14.75 -2.76 -22.05
N THR A 772 14.18 -1.63 -21.66
CA THR A 772 14.91 -0.57 -20.95
C THR A 772 14.40 -0.45 -19.52
N ARG A 773 15.29 -0.04 -18.61
CA ARG A 773 14.94 0.24 -17.22
C ARG A 773 13.78 1.24 -17.11
N ALA A 774 13.82 2.31 -17.90
CA ALA A 774 12.77 3.32 -17.92
C ALA A 774 11.40 2.73 -18.32
N GLN A 775 11.36 1.83 -19.30
CA GLN A 775 10.13 1.18 -19.73
C GLN A 775 9.55 0.25 -18.67
N ILE A 776 10.39 -0.51 -17.96
CA ILE A 776 9.95 -1.37 -16.84
C ILE A 776 9.34 -0.51 -15.74
N LEU A 777 10.05 0.55 -15.33
CA LEU A 777 9.60 1.44 -14.26
C LEU A 777 8.33 2.21 -14.63
N SER A 778 8.20 2.63 -15.90
CA SER A 778 6.95 3.18 -16.43
C SER A 778 5.80 2.19 -16.30
N ASN A 779 5.98 0.91 -16.66
CA ASN A 779 4.91 -0.08 -16.55
C ASN A 779 4.50 -0.38 -15.10
N LEU A 780 5.47 -0.40 -14.17
CA LEU A 780 5.16 -0.54 -12.75
C LEU A 780 4.40 0.69 -12.22
N ASN A 781 4.79 1.89 -12.64
CA ASN A 781 4.10 3.12 -12.28
C ASN A 781 2.68 3.16 -12.86
N ASP A 782 2.50 2.83 -14.15
CA ASP A 782 1.19 2.79 -14.80
C ASP A 782 0.23 1.85 -14.07
N LEU A 783 0.71 0.68 -13.62
CA LEU A 783 -0.08 -0.25 -12.83
C LEU A 783 -0.43 0.33 -11.45
N SER A 784 0.53 0.96 -10.79
CA SER A 784 0.35 1.64 -9.50
C SER A 784 -0.69 2.77 -9.59
N LEU A 785 -0.67 3.52 -10.70
CA LEU A 785 -1.60 4.61 -11.01
C LEU A 785 -2.99 4.10 -11.37
N GLY A 786 -3.07 3.10 -12.25
CA GLY A 786 -4.34 2.50 -12.66
C GLY A 786 -5.09 1.84 -11.50
N THR A 787 -4.37 1.48 -10.43
CA THR A 787 -4.92 0.85 -9.22
C THR A 787 -4.97 1.77 -7.98
N SER A 788 -4.72 3.08 -8.13
CA SER A 788 -4.91 4.03 -7.03
C SER A 788 -6.38 4.41 -6.89
N PHE A 789 -7.20 3.50 -6.36
CA PHE A 789 -8.65 3.67 -6.21
C PHE A 789 -9.08 4.59 -5.06
N LEU A 790 -8.15 4.94 -4.16
CA LEU A 790 -8.38 5.67 -2.92
C LEU A 790 -7.53 6.92 -2.85
#